data_AF-A0A7Y5C454-F1
#
_entry.id   AF-A0A7Y5C454-F1
#
_cell.length_a   1.000
_cell.length_b   1.000
_cell.length_c   1.000
_cell.angle_alpha   90.00
_cell.angle_beta   90.00
_cell.angle_gamma   90.00
#
_symmetry.space_group_name_H-M   'P 1'
#
loop_
_entity.id
_entity.type
_entity.pdbx_description
1 polymer ?
#
loop_
_entity_poly.entity_id
_entity_poly.type
_entity_poly.pdbx_seq_one_letter_code
_entity_poly.pdbx_strand_id
1 'polypeptide(L)'
;MNAAADKYKLLFRKIFYFFPLQLLFLHLKKNLLLLVYWLLLFGYTFSAFGTKYGIPYLFLGPEYLNQVDYKSFAILGFAFGGFVMAFQIASYIMNGFRFPFIATLARPFYKYSLNNSFIPFAYILLFLYHSAKFQHNSEQFSQIQITFNLLAFIVGYALNIIISLTYFITTNKNLSSINEQEIIKTRKSKVSRTHIDPMRIPLHKGIKWFNFSTRNQRYIETYLHTPFRISLARSMMHYDEQTLKKIFTQNHMNASLYQVVVILSLVVIGAFKEVPIFLLPAGASILLLFTLFIMISSALHSWIKGWSTFALIAGLALINYLSQFDFFNYQTKAYGLSYKEYDLSPYSEKRINEIAYDEYDNHNDYNNTLDILENWKKKFPENSKPKMIFINCSGGGMRSTLWTFHMLQYLDSMLNGQLMKHTQLISGSSGGMIGAAYFRELYLQKLKNSDFNLYHDSLKTNVAKDLLNPIIFTIATNDILLRLQSFNYHNETYIKDRAYAFEKQLLKNTNNIFEKKLSDYSLVEYKSQVPMMVFAPTIINESRRLLISAQPVSYLCRNQRNQANEGTVSDCIDFSHLLKKQEAGNVRFSSVLRMNATFPYILPSTHLPTYPSIQVMDAGMRDNFGISVCAKFIHTFRDWLIQHTGGVILINIRDTHKGAHSETNFSQRTIMQSLMSPLGSLYENIFVIQDYNNDDLLHYSGSWYPNHFNVLNLYLKNNPTDKISLSFHLTGKEKRQVISSVSLPENKATLDSLLLFLQNKTPE
;
A
#
# COMPACT_ATOMS: atom_id res chain seq x y z
N MET A 1 13.94 -9.70 63.35
CA MET A 1 13.81 -10.24 61.98
C MET A 1 12.37 -10.31 61.45
N ASN A 2 11.35 -10.62 62.26
CA ASN A 2 9.96 -10.78 61.78
C ASN A 2 9.27 -9.50 61.26
N ALA A 3 9.48 -8.33 61.89
CA ALA A 3 8.85 -7.08 61.46
C ALA A 3 9.33 -6.59 60.06
N ALA A 4 10.59 -6.87 59.70
CA ALA A 4 11.12 -6.55 58.38
C ALA A 4 10.49 -7.47 57.32
N ALA A 5 10.44 -8.79 57.59
CA ALA A 5 9.80 -9.77 56.72
C ALA A 5 8.32 -9.47 56.47
N ASP A 6 7.58 -9.02 57.48
CA ASP A 6 6.17 -8.64 57.34
C ASP A 6 6.00 -7.32 56.56
N LYS A 7 6.93 -6.37 56.71
CA LYS A 7 6.95 -5.13 55.90
C LYS A 7 7.23 -5.44 54.42
N TYR A 8 8.14 -6.37 54.13
CA TYR A 8 8.40 -6.84 52.76
C TYR A 8 7.20 -7.61 52.18
N LYS A 9 6.54 -8.47 52.96
CA LYS A 9 5.30 -9.15 52.55
C LYS A 9 4.18 -8.16 52.25
N LEU A 10 3.99 -7.15 53.09
CA LEU A 10 2.97 -6.12 52.89
C LEU A 10 3.27 -5.27 51.65
N LEU A 11 4.55 -4.91 51.42
CA LEU A 11 4.97 -4.16 50.25
C LEU A 11 4.77 -4.98 48.96
N PHE A 12 5.17 -6.26 48.98
CA PHE A 12 4.99 -7.18 47.86
C PHE A 12 3.51 -7.38 47.52
N ARG A 13 2.67 -7.55 48.54
CA ARG A 13 1.21 -7.66 48.39
C ARG A 13 0.61 -6.41 47.75
N LYS A 14 1.01 -5.21 48.21
CA LYS A 14 0.55 -3.93 47.64
C LYS A 14 0.99 -3.74 46.20
N ILE A 15 2.19 -4.19 45.83
CA ILE A 15 2.70 -4.16 44.44
C ILE A 15 1.94 -5.17 43.59
N PHE A 16 1.74 -6.39 44.07
CA PHE A 16 1.05 -7.44 43.33
C PHE A 16 -0.41 -7.06 43.06
N TYR A 17 -1.12 -6.53 44.06
CA TYR A 17 -2.50 -6.04 43.94
C TYR A 17 -2.59 -4.56 43.56
N PHE A 18 -1.54 -4.02 42.92
CA PHE A 18 -1.56 -2.70 42.33
C PHE A 18 -2.39 -2.72 41.05
N PHE A 19 -3.33 -1.79 40.91
CA PHE A 19 -4.32 -1.81 39.84
C PHE A 19 -3.71 -1.85 38.42
N PRO A 20 -2.68 -1.05 38.08
CA PRO A 20 -2.02 -1.13 36.77
C PRO A 20 -1.42 -2.50 36.46
N LEU A 21 -0.80 -3.16 37.46
CA LEU A 21 -0.20 -4.48 37.29
C LEU A 21 -1.29 -5.55 37.08
N GLN A 22 -2.39 -5.46 37.84
CA GLN A 22 -3.55 -6.35 37.69
C GLN A 22 -4.23 -6.21 36.33
N LEU A 23 -4.26 -5.01 35.76
CA LEU A 23 -4.75 -4.77 34.40
C LEU A 23 -3.81 -5.36 33.35
N LEU A 24 -2.50 -5.23 33.51
CA LEU A 24 -1.52 -5.86 32.61
C LEU A 24 -1.69 -7.38 32.58
N PHE A 25 -1.78 -8.03 33.75
CA PHE A 25 -2.04 -9.47 33.83
C PHE A 25 -3.42 -9.85 33.28
N LEU A 26 -4.41 -8.97 33.37
CA LEU A 26 -5.72 -9.20 32.76
C LEU A 26 -5.64 -9.22 31.23
N HIS A 27 -4.88 -8.30 30.63
CA HIS A 27 -4.69 -8.27 29.17
C HIS A 27 -4.04 -9.53 28.65
N LEU A 28 -2.96 -9.97 29.30
CA LEU A 28 -2.26 -11.21 28.94
C LEU A 28 -3.17 -12.45 29.08
N LYS A 29 -4.09 -12.45 30.04
CA LYS A 29 -4.99 -13.60 30.28
C LYS A 29 -6.24 -13.59 29.40
N LYS A 30 -6.82 -12.43 29.09
CA LYS A 30 -8.19 -12.33 28.53
C LYS A 30 -8.34 -11.43 27.31
N ASN A 31 -7.37 -10.58 27.00
CA ASN A 31 -7.49 -9.60 25.91
C ASN A 31 -6.37 -9.73 24.88
N LEU A 32 -5.99 -10.96 24.53
CA LEU A 32 -4.93 -11.22 23.54
C LEU A 32 -5.20 -10.53 22.21
N LEU A 33 -6.45 -10.47 21.76
CA LEU A 33 -6.85 -9.76 20.55
C LEU A 33 -6.49 -8.26 20.58
N LEU A 34 -6.68 -7.59 21.72
CA LEU A 34 -6.29 -6.18 21.88
C LEU A 34 -4.76 -6.01 21.89
N LEU A 35 -4.03 -7.00 22.42
CA LEU A 35 -2.57 -6.97 22.49
C LEU A 35 -1.90 -7.23 21.13
N VAL A 36 -2.55 -7.92 20.19
CA VAL A 36 -2.00 -8.14 18.84
C VAL A 36 -1.70 -6.81 18.16
N TYR A 37 -2.60 -5.82 18.23
CA TYR A 37 -2.37 -4.50 17.62
C TYR A 37 -1.16 -3.78 18.23
N TRP A 38 -0.99 -3.88 19.55
CA TRP A 38 0.21 -3.34 20.23
C TRP A 38 1.48 -4.06 19.79
N LEU A 39 1.45 -5.40 19.69
CA LEU A 39 2.59 -6.19 19.24
C LEU A 39 3.00 -5.81 17.81
N LEU A 40 2.02 -5.56 16.92
CA LEU A 40 2.30 -5.08 15.57
C LEU A 40 2.97 -3.70 15.60
N LEU A 41 2.45 -2.75 16.39
CA LEU A 41 3.01 -1.40 16.51
C LEU A 41 4.44 -1.41 17.09
N PHE A 42 4.68 -2.20 18.14
CA PHE A 42 6.05 -2.41 18.65
C PHE A 42 6.94 -3.02 17.58
N GLY A 43 6.46 -4.04 16.86
CA GLY A 43 7.19 -4.67 15.77
C GLY A 43 7.57 -3.69 14.65
N TYR A 44 6.67 -2.80 14.25
CA TYR A 44 6.96 -1.75 13.28
C TYR A 44 7.97 -0.72 13.83
N THR A 45 7.82 -0.29 15.07
CA THR A 45 8.73 0.68 15.69
C THR A 45 10.15 0.13 15.85
N PHE A 46 10.28 -1.16 16.18
CA PHE A 46 11.57 -1.85 16.28
C PHE A 46 12.12 -2.34 14.95
N SER A 47 11.41 -2.12 13.83
CA SER A 47 11.79 -2.64 12.52
C SER A 47 11.97 -4.17 12.53
N ALA A 48 11.19 -4.89 13.36
CA ALA A 48 11.30 -6.34 13.51
C ALA A 48 10.77 -7.10 12.28
N PHE A 49 9.78 -6.53 11.58
CA PHE A 49 9.25 -7.05 10.32
C PHE A 49 8.72 -5.91 9.43
N GLY A 50 8.47 -6.19 8.16
CA GLY A 50 7.94 -5.20 7.21
C GLY A 50 8.95 -4.16 6.70
N THR A 51 10.23 -4.25 7.09
CA THR A 51 11.32 -3.36 6.66
C THR A 51 11.55 -3.40 5.14
N LYS A 52 11.48 -4.59 4.54
CA LYS A 52 11.57 -4.77 3.08
C LYS A 52 10.55 -3.93 2.30
N TYR A 53 9.39 -3.66 2.90
CA TYR A 53 8.29 -2.90 2.29
C TYR A 53 8.20 -1.46 2.83
N GLY A 54 9.14 -1.03 3.68
CA GLY A 54 9.15 0.33 4.25
C GLY A 54 8.05 0.61 5.28
N ILE A 55 7.34 -0.40 5.80
CA ILE A 55 6.23 -0.19 6.75
C ILE A 55 6.65 0.62 7.99
N PRO A 56 7.80 0.33 8.66
CA PRO A 56 8.29 1.14 9.78
C PRO A 56 8.40 2.64 9.47
N TYR A 57 8.81 2.98 8.24
CA TYR A 57 9.08 4.35 7.84
C TYR A 57 7.80 5.20 7.78
N LEU A 58 6.66 4.58 7.47
CA LEU A 58 5.34 5.24 7.48
C LEU A 58 4.94 5.78 8.86
N PHE A 59 5.52 5.24 9.93
CA PHE A 59 5.31 5.69 11.31
C PHE A 59 6.46 6.58 11.80
N LEU A 60 7.71 6.22 11.49
CA LEU A 60 8.89 6.91 12.02
C LEU A 60 9.15 8.27 11.34
N GLY A 61 8.73 8.41 10.08
CA GLY A 61 8.76 9.65 9.29
C GLY A 61 7.50 9.76 8.43
N PRO A 62 6.34 10.08 9.03
CA PRO A 62 5.08 10.17 8.29
C PRO A 62 5.15 11.28 7.24
N GLU A 63 4.68 11.01 6.02
CA GLU A 63 4.60 12.02 4.97
C GLU A 63 3.19 12.60 4.87
N TYR A 64 3.08 13.93 4.80
CA TYR A 64 1.83 14.65 4.58
C TYR A 64 2.06 15.76 3.57
N LEU A 65 1.23 15.83 2.51
CA LEU A 65 1.37 16.81 1.43
C LEU A 65 2.79 16.84 0.79
N ASN A 66 3.41 15.67 0.63
CA ASN A 66 4.78 15.50 0.13
C ASN A 66 5.89 16.03 1.04
N GLN A 67 5.62 16.22 2.33
CA GLN A 67 6.58 16.69 3.32
C GLN A 67 6.53 15.85 4.60
N VAL A 68 7.70 15.61 5.19
CA VAL A 68 7.84 15.00 6.52
C VAL A 68 8.13 16.14 7.50
N ASP A 69 7.09 16.69 8.11
CA ASP A 69 7.14 17.90 8.94
C ASP A 69 6.30 17.79 10.21
N TYR A 70 6.29 18.85 11.02
CA TYR A 70 5.53 18.89 12.27
C TYR A 70 4.02 18.66 12.07
N LYS A 71 3.43 18.98 10.91
CA LYS A 71 2.01 18.72 10.61
C LYS A 71 1.78 17.23 10.45
N SER A 72 2.64 16.55 9.69
CA SER A 72 2.58 15.10 9.52
C SER A 72 2.66 14.36 10.86
N PHE A 73 3.57 14.79 11.74
CA PHE A 73 3.72 14.24 13.09
C PHE A 73 2.54 14.57 14.01
N ALA A 74 1.96 15.78 13.93
CA ALA A 74 0.77 16.13 14.70
C ALA A 74 -0.44 15.26 14.33
N ILE A 75 -0.67 15.01 13.04
CA ILE A 75 -1.74 14.12 12.56
C ILE A 75 -1.50 12.69 13.04
N LEU A 76 -0.25 12.19 12.93
CA LEU A 76 0.11 10.87 13.42
C LEU A 76 -0.12 10.75 14.94
N GLY A 77 0.30 11.77 15.71
CA GLY A 77 0.08 11.84 17.15
C GLY A 77 -1.41 11.81 17.50
N PHE A 78 -2.23 12.58 16.78
CA PHE A 78 -3.68 12.57 16.95
C PHE A 78 -4.29 11.19 16.69
N ALA A 79 -3.85 10.49 15.63
CA ALA A 79 -4.29 9.13 15.33
C ALA A 79 -3.86 8.12 16.41
N PHE A 80 -2.64 8.25 16.96
CA PHE A 80 -2.21 7.45 18.11
C PHE A 80 -3.08 7.71 19.35
N GLY A 81 -3.44 8.97 19.60
CA GLY A 81 -4.36 9.32 20.70
C GLY A 81 -5.71 8.63 20.53
N GLY A 82 -6.26 8.64 19.31
CA GLY A 82 -7.50 7.94 18.98
C GLY A 82 -7.40 6.43 19.18
N PHE A 83 -6.32 5.81 18.70
CA PHE A 83 -6.03 4.40 18.91
C PHE A 83 -5.91 4.03 20.39
N VAL A 84 -5.19 4.83 21.19
CA VAL A 84 -5.08 4.63 22.63
C VAL A 84 -6.44 4.74 23.29
N MET A 85 -7.25 5.74 22.93
CA MET A 85 -8.61 5.87 23.49
C MET A 85 -9.50 4.70 23.11
N ALA A 86 -9.43 4.19 21.88
CA ALA A 86 -10.16 2.99 21.48
C ALA A 86 -9.73 1.78 22.31
N PHE A 87 -8.43 1.59 22.55
CA PHE A 87 -7.92 0.56 23.45
C PHE A 87 -8.45 0.73 24.89
N GLN A 88 -8.45 1.96 25.43
CA GLN A 88 -8.95 2.25 26.77
C GLN A 88 -10.44 1.94 26.89
N ILE A 89 -11.23 2.36 25.91
CA ILE A 89 -12.68 2.15 25.84
C ILE A 89 -13.00 0.66 25.73
N ALA A 90 -12.36 -0.04 24.79
CA ALA A 90 -12.56 -1.48 24.61
C ALA A 90 -12.19 -2.25 25.88
N SER A 91 -11.04 -1.93 26.47
CA SER A 91 -10.59 -2.50 27.74
C SER A 91 -11.62 -2.26 28.86
N TYR A 92 -12.12 -1.04 29.02
CA TYR A 92 -13.11 -0.69 30.04
C TYR A 92 -14.45 -1.40 29.84
N ILE A 93 -14.97 -1.49 28.61
CA ILE A 93 -16.20 -2.22 28.28
C ILE A 93 -16.06 -3.71 28.64
N MET A 94 -14.94 -4.32 28.24
CA MET A 94 -14.72 -5.77 28.41
C MET A 94 -14.36 -6.17 29.85
N ASN A 95 -13.80 -5.26 30.65
CA ASN A 95 -13.16 -5.60 31.92
C ASN A 95 -13.61 -4.75 33.11
N GLY A 96 -14.21 -3.57 32.92
CA GLY A 96 -14.51 -2.62 33.99
C GLY A 96 -15.35 -3.22 35.11
N PHE A 97 -16.32 -4.07 34.78
CA PHE A 97 -17.18 -4.76 35.75
C PHE A 97 -16.41 -5.70 36.70
N ARG A 98 -15.20 -6.17 36.33
CA ARG A 98 -14.36 -7.04 37.17
C ARG A 98 -13.69 -6.29 38.30
N PHE A 99 -13.72 -4.96 38.24
CA PHE A 99 -13.11 -4.05 39.20
C PHE A 99 -14.16 -3.06 39.73
N PRO A 100 -15.12 -3.52 40.53
CA PRO A 100 -16.28 -2.69 40.80
C PRO A 100 -15.93 -1.47 41.70
N PHE A 101 -14.77 -1.46 42.40
CA PHE A 101 -14.32 -0.35 43.26
C PHE A 101 -14.17 0.96 42.47
N ILE A 102 -14.01 0.87 41.15
CA ILE A 102 -13.87 2.03 40.27
C ILE A 102 -15.18 2.81 40.20
N ALA A 103 -16.32 2.15 40.33
CA ALA A 103 -17.63 2.81 40.35
C ALA A 103 -17.85 3.67 41.61
N THR A 104 -17.08 3.45 42.68
CA THR A 104 -17.09 4.30 43.88
C THR A 104 -16.19 5.52 43.76
N LEU A 105 -15.41 5.64 42.67
CA LEU A 105 -14.48 6.75 42.44
C LEU A 105 -15.14 7.86 41.62
N ALA A 106 -14.71 9.10 41.85
CA ALA A 106 -15.03 10.20 40.96
C ALA A 106 -14.36 9.98 39.59
N ARG A 107 -15.14 10.10 38.51
CA ARG A 107 -14.71 9.87 37.12
C ARG A 107 -14.13 8.45 36.89
N PRO A 108 -14.98 7.41 36.95
CA PRO A 108 -14.56 6.00 36.85
C PRO A 108 -13.68 5.69 35.63
N PHE A 109 -14.11 6.15 34.44
CA PHE A 109 -13.38 5.90 33.20
C PHE A 109 -11.99 6.55 33.19
N TYR A 110 -11.84 7.78 33.65
CA TYR A 110 -10.54 8.45 33.74
C TYR A 110 -9.57 7.68 34.65
N LYS A 111 -10.03 7.23 35.82
CA LYS A 111 -9.20 6.45 36.76
C LYS A 111 -8.82 5.10 36.18
N TYR A 112 -9.75 4.44 35.48
CA TYR A 112 -9.45 3.21 34.75
C TYR A 112 -8.37 3.44 33.70
N SER A 113 -8.56 4.43 32.82
CA SER A 113 -7.63 4.74 31.73
C SER A 113 -6.24 5.07 32.25
N LEU A 114 -6.13 5.91 33.29
CA LEU A 114 -4.86 6.23 33.94
C LEU A 114 -4.10 4.98 34.40
N ASN A 115 -4.80 4.05 35.05
CA ASN A 115 -4.19 2.81 35.54
C ASN A 115 -3.94 1.80 34.41
N ASN A 116 -4.65 1.91 33.28
CA ASN A 116 -4.47 1.07 32.09
C ASN A 116 -3.50 1.69 31.06
N SER A 117 -2.76 2.74 31.42
CA SER A 117 -1.85 3.46 30.50
C SER A 117 -0.45 2.87 30.39
N PHE A 118 -0.10 1.79 31.11
CA PHE A 118 1.26 1.24 31.11
C PHE A 118 1.76 0.89 29.70
N ILE A 119 0.98 0.13 28.93
CA ILE A 119 1.34 -0.27 27.56
C ILE A 119 1.43 0.96 26.62
N PRO A 120 0.41 1.84 26.53
CA PRO A 120 0.50 3.07 25.74
C PRO A 120 1.71 3.95 26.09
N PHE A 121 1.98 4.12 27.39
CA PHE A 121 3.06 4.97 27.86
C PHE A 121 4.44 4.42 27.49
N ALA A 122 4.66 3.12 27.72
CA ALA A 122 5.89 2.44 27.31
C ALA A 122 6.11 2.54 25.80
N TYR A 123 5.04 2.34 25.01
CA TYR A 123 5.08 2.46 23.57
C TYR A 123 5.50 3.88 23.12
N ILE A 124 4.85 4.92 23.65
CA ILE A 124 5.12 6.31 23.25
C ILE A 124 6.59 6.68 23.53
N LEU A 125 7.14 6.31 24.70
CA LEU A 125 8.54 6.58 25.02
C LEU A 125 9.50 5.93 24.01
N LEU A 126 9.25 4.66 23.68
CA LEU A 126 10.07 3.92 22.71
C LEU A 126 9.89 4.48 21.30
N PHE A 127 8.67 4.84 20.91
CA PHE A 127 8.39 5.46 19.62
C PHE A 127 9.13 6.79 19.46
N LEU A 128 9.11 7.67 20.48
CA LEU A 128 9.84 8.95 20.44
C LEU A 128 11.34 8.73 20.24
N TYR A 129 11.94 7.76 20.96
CA TYR A 129 13.35 7.42 20.80
C TYR A 129 13.67 6.90 19.38
N HIS A 130 12.89 5.93 18.89
CA HIS A 130 13.12 5.35 17.56
C HIS A 130 12.85 6.34 16.42
N SER A 131 11.84 7.21 16.55
CA SER A 131 11.56 8.26 15.57
C SER A 131 12.65 9.32 15.56
N ALA A 132 13.17 9.74 16.72
CA ALA A 132 14.31 10.66 16.77
C ALA A 132 15.54 10.09 16.04
N LYS A 133 15.87 8.82 16.33
CA LYS A 133 16.96 8.10 15.66
C LYS A 133 16.75 8.01 14.14
N PHE A 134 15.53 7.74 13.70
CA PHE A 134 15.19 7.66 12.29
C PHE A 134 15.28 9.01 11.58
N GLN A 135 14.73 10.08 12.16
CA GLN A 135 14.77 11.42 11.57
C GLN A 135 16.21 11.94 11.44
N HIS A 136 17.08 11.63 12.41
CA HIS A 136 18.49 11.98 12.34
C HIS A 136 19.23 11.20 11.24
N ASN A 137 19.08 9.87 11.21
CA ASN A 137 19.89 9.01 10.33
C ASN A 137 19.37 8.94 8.89
N SER A 138 18.05 8.93 8.70
CA SER A 138 17.41 8.74 7.39
C SER A 138 17.04 10.07 6.75
N GLU A 139 16.34 10.94 7.47
CA GLU A 139 15.89 12.23 6.91
C GLU A 139 16.95 13.33 7.00
N GLN A 140 18.01 13.14 7.79
CA GLN A 140 19.10 14.11 8.01
C GLN A 140 18.57 15.46 8.54
N PHE A 141 17.51 15.42 9.35
CA PHE A 141 16.96 16.62 9.97
C PHE A 141 17.85 17.17 11.08
N SER A 142 17.81 18.49 11.24
CA SER A 142 18.48 19.18 12.34
C SER A 142 17.83 18.84 13.68
N GLN A 143 18.59 18.95 14.78
CA GLN A 143 18.09 18.67 16.13
C GLN A 143 16.85 19.52 16.49
N ILE A 144 16.79 20.76 15.98
CA ILE A 144 15.66 21.67 16.18
C ILE A 144 14.41 21.11 15.47
N GLN A 145 14.54 20.72 14.20
CA GLN A 145 13.43 20.11 13.44
C GLN A 145 12.91 18.84 14.10
N ILE A 146 13.81 17.96 14.54
CA ILE A 146 13.46 16.72 15.25
C ILE A 146 12.65 17.07 16.51
N THR A 147 13.11 18.02 17.31
CA THR A 147 12.43 18.44 18.54
C THR A 147 11.03 18.97 18.25
N PHE A 148 10.88 19.84 17.23
CA PHE A 148 9.56 20.36 16.82
C PHE A 148 8.62 19.26 16.33
N ASN A 149 9.12 18.32 15.53
CA ASN A 149 8.34 17.19 15.03
C ASN A 149 7.83 16.31 16.19
N LEU A 150 8.69 15.97 17.15
CA LEU A 150 8.33 15.16 18.31
C LEU A 150 7.37 15.90 19.26
N LEU A 151 7.55 17.22 19.45
CA LEU A 151 6.61 18.04 20.22
C LEU A 151 5.24 18.09 19.53
N ALA A 152 5.20 18.26 18.21
CA ALA A 152 3.95 18.28 17.45
C ALA A 152 3.22 16.93 17.55
N PHE A 153 3.95 15.81 17.53
CA PHE A 153 3.39 14.49 17.82
C PHE A 153 2.74 14.43 19.22
N ILE A 154 3.45 14.87 20.26
CA ILE A 154 2.93 14.88 21.65
C ILE A 154 1.70 15.78 21.76
N VAL A 155 1.70 16.95 21.12
CA VAL A 155 0.56 17.87 21.09
C VAL A 155 -0.64 17.23 20.40
N GLY A 156 -0.46 16.61 19.23
CA GLY A 156 -1.53 15.90 18.53
C GLY A 156 -2.12 14.76 19.36
N TYR A 157 -1.25 13.97 20.00
CA TYR A 157 -1.64 12.90 20.92
C TYR A 157 -2.45 13.45 22.11
N ALA A 158 -1.93 14.46 22.80
CA ALA A 158 -2.58 15.06 23.95
C ALA A 158 -3.93 15.68 23.57
N LEU A 159 -4.02 16.35 22.42
CA LEU A 159 -5.25 16.95 21.91
C LEU A 159 -6.37 15.91 21.78
N ASN A 160 -6.09 14.76 21.16
CA ASN A 160 -7.08 13.70 21.01
C ASN A 160 -7.52 13.11 22.36
N ILE A 161 -6.56 12.86 23.27
CA ILE A 161 -6.84 12.38 24.63
C ILE A 161 -7.72 13.38 25.39
N ILE A 162 -7.43 14.68 25.32
CA ILE A 162 -8.20 15.74 25.99
C ILE A 162 -9.62 15.80 25.43
N ILE A 163 -9.81 15.79 24.11
CA ILE A 163 -11.14 15.77 23.48
C ILE A 163 -11.94 14.56 23.98
N SER A 164 -11.33 13.38 23.97
CA SER A 164 -11.98 12.14 24.35
C SER A 164 -12.32 12.08 25.84
N LEU A 165 -11.39 12.49 26.72
CA LEU A 165 -11.65 12.54 28.17
C LEU A 165 -12.69 13.60 28.52
N THR A 166 -12.69 14.76 27.84
CA THR A 166 -13.70 15.81 28.04
C THR A 166 -15.09 15.25 27.78
N TYR A 167 -15.29 14.52 26.68
CA TYR A 167 -16.54 13.82 26.40
C TYR A 167 -16.98 12.90 27.54
N PHE A 168 -16.10 12.03 28.05
CA PHE A 168 -16.47 11.11 29.13
C PHE A 168 -16.66 11.79 30.48
N ILE A 169 -15.97 12.90 30.76
CA ILE A 169 -16.14 13.66 32.00
C ILE A 169 -17.47 14.40 32.00
N THR A 170 -17.91 14.93 30.86
CA THR A 170 -19.19 15.65 30.75
C THR A 170 -20.40 14.71 30.68
N THR A 171 -20.27 13.54 30.06
CA THR A 171 -21.38 12.59 29.85
C THR A 171 -21.58 11.58 30.98
N ASN A 172 -20.52 11.22 31.72
CA ASN A 172 -20.62 10.27 32.82
C ASN A 172 -21.08 10.97 34.11
N LYS A 173 -22.25 10.61 34.62
CA LYS A 173 -22.73 11.10 35.92
C LYS A 173 -22.02 10.39 37.07
N ASN A 174 -21.72 11.13 38.14
CA ASN A 174 -21.15 10.58 39.36
C ASN A 174 -22.25 10.02 40.28
N LEU A 175 -21.86 9.16 41.22
CA LEU A 175 -22.75 8.57 42.22
C LEU A 175 -23.57 9.63 43.00
N SER A 176 -22.96 10.78 43.32
CA SER A 176 -23.65 11.89 44.01
C SER A 176 -24.77 12.52 43.18
N SER A 177 -24.57 12.69 41.87
CA SER A 177 -25.59 13.33 41.01
C SER A 177 -26.73 12.38 40.63
N ILE A 178 -26.52 11.06 40.69
CA ILE A 178 -27.58 10.07 40.51
C ILE A 178 -28.47 10.01 41.76
N ASN A 179 -27.87 10.00 42.95
CA ASN A 179 -28.61 10.04 44.22
C ASN A 179 -29.37 11.37 44.38
N GLU A 180 -28.78 12.51 44.03
CA GLU A 180 -29.49 13.81 44.02
C GLU A 180 -30.67 13.83 43.04
N GLN A 181 -30.54 13.24 41.84
CA GLN A 181 -31.66 13.16 40.89
C GLN A 181 -32.76 12.19 41.35
N GLU A 182 -32.43 11.12 42.07
CA GLU A 182 -33.43 10.24 42.69
C GLU A 182 -34.12 10.93 43.87
N ILE A 183 -33.41 11.73 44.67
CA ILE A 183 -33.98 12.57 45.73
C ILE A 183 -34.87 13.67 45.13
N ILE A 184 -34.48 14.30 44.01
CA ILE A 184 -35.26 15.31 43.31
C ILE A 184 -36.48 14.68 42.62
N LYS A 185 -36.36 13.49 42.03
CA LYS A 185 -37.49 12.75 41.44
C LYS A 185 -38.47 12.24 42.49
N THR A 186 -38.00 11.73 43.64
CA THR A 186 -38.88 11.36 44.75
C THR A 186 -39.56 12.58 45.37
N ARG A 187 -38.86 13.73 45.49
CA ARG A 187 -39.47 15.01 45.91
C ARG A 187 -40.49 15.56 44.90
N LYS A 188 -40.22 15.47 43.59
CA LYS A 188 -41.17 15.88 42.54
C LYS A 188 -42.31 14.88 42.34
N SER A 189 -42.12 13.59 42.62
CA SER A 189 -43.19 12.57 42.49
C SER A 189 -44.30 12.64 43.54
N LYS A 190 -44.18 13.51 44.55
CA LYS A 190 -45.29 13.83 45.46
C LYS A 190 -46.22 14.94 44.94
N VAL A 191 -45.92 15.57 43.80
CA VAL A 191 -46.76 16.60 43.19
C VAL A 191 -46.78 16.40 41.68
N SER A 192 -47.94 16.09 41.12
CA SER A 192 -48.20 15.78 39.70
C SER A 192 -48.12 14.29 39.33
N ARG A 193 -49.27 13.63 39.47
CA ARG A 193 -49.69 12.55 38.58
C ARG A 193 -50.19 13.19 37.28
N THR A 194 -50.06 12.45 36.18
CA THR A 194 -50.47 12.74 34.79
C THR A 194 -49.54 13.66 33.97
N HIS A 195 -48.44 13.10 33.48
CA HIS A 195 -48.01 13.32 32.09
C HIS A 195 -47.23 12.08 31.62
N ILE A 196 -47.74 11.45 30.56
CA ILE A 196 -47.07 10.38 29.83
C ILE A 196 -46.11 11.07 28.87
N ASP A 197 -44.82 10.84 29.08
CA ASP A 197 -43.72 11.36 28.25
C ASP A 197 -43.61 10.50 26.97
N PRO A 198 -43.90 11.02 25.77
CA PRO A 198 -44.06 10.20 24.55
C PRO A 198 -42.73 9.86 23.84
N MET A 199 -41.61 9.81 24.56
CA MET A 199 -40.31 9.49 23.98
C MET A 199 -39.51 8.52 24.85
N ARG A 200 -40.14 7.39 25.23
CA ARG A 200 -39.41 6.22 25.73
C ARG A 200 -39.09 5.31 24.57
N ILE A 201 -37.93 5.52 23.95
CA ILE A 201 -37.31 4.53 23.07
C ILE A 201 -37.22 3.20 23.85
N PRO A 202 -37.77 2.09 23.33
CA PRO A 202 -37.90 0.84 24.07
C PRO A 202 -36.57 0.07 24.07
N LEU A 203 -35.57 0.58 24.78
CA LEU A 203 -34.28 -0.11 25.06
C LEU A 203 -34.12 -0.48 26.55
N HIS A 204 -35.22 -0.44 27.30
CA HIS A 204 -35.28 -0.77 28.73
C HIS A 204 -35.71 -2.22 29.02
N LYS A 205 -35.49 -3.18 28.11
CA LYS A 205 -35.44 -4.58 28.55
C LYS A 205 -34.14 -4.76 29.33
N GLY A 206 -34.27 -4.80 30.66
CA GLY A 206 -33.17 -4.91 31.62
C GLY A 206 -32.14 -5.93 31.15
N ILE A 207 -31.02 -5.42 30.64
CA ILE A 207 -29.91 -6.25 30.21
C ILE A 207 -29.41 -6.95 31.48
N LYS A 208 -29.64 -8.26 31.59
CA LYS A 208 -29.07 -9.17 32.60
C LYS A 208 -27.55 -9.27 32.39
N TRP A 209 -26.84 -8.14 32.35
CA TRP A 209 -25.41 -8.02 32.12
C TRP A 209 -24.62 -8.11 33.43
N PHE A 210 -25.24 -7.68 34.53
CA PHE A 210 -24.66 -7.69 35.86
C PHE A 210 -25.39 -8.70 36.76
N ASN A 211 -24.93 -9.95 36.75
CA ASN A 211 -24.98 -10.71 37.99
C ASN A 211 -23.66 -10.39 38.69
N PHE A 212 -23.69 -9.63 39.79
CA PHE A 212 -22.53 -9.51 40.70
C PHE A 212 -22.32 -10.87 41.38
N SER A 213 -21.90 -11.88 40.60
CA SER A 213 -21.37 -13.09 41.18
C SER A 213 -20.01 -12.73 41.79
N THR A 214 -19.89 -12.92 43.11
CA THR A 214 -18.67 -12.78 43.90
C THR A 214 -17.48 -13.53 43.29
N ARG A 215 -17.71 -14.55 42.43
CA ARG A 215 -16.69 -15.35 41.75
C ARG A 215 -15.85 -14.63 40.69
N ASN A 216 -16.30 -13.49 40.15
CA ASN A 216 -15.61 -12.81 39.03
C ASN A 216 -14.92 -11.47 39.39
N GLN A 217 -14.98 -11.07 40.67
CA GLN A 217 -14.37 -9.83 41.14
C GLN A 217 -12.86 -10.03 41.36
N ARG A 218 -12.05 -9.06 40.94
CA ARG A 218 -10.61 -9.04 41.25
C ARG A 218 -10.33 -8.08 42.40
N TYR A 219 -9.56 -8.57 43.37
CA TYR A 219 -9.13 -7.81 44.52
C TYR A 219 -8.01 -6.82 44.14
N ILE A 220 -8.12 -5.58 44.63
CA ILE A 220 -7.16 -4.49 44.41
C ILE A 220 -6.95 -3.78 45.73
N GLU A 221 -5.69 -3.45 46.04
CA GLU A 221 -5.32 -2.72 47.24
C GLU A 221 -4.95 -1.27 46.97
N THR A 222 -4.19 -1.05 45.91
CA THR A 222 -3.64 0.26 45.59
C THR A 222 -3.91 0.62 44.13
N TYR A 223 -4.12 1.89 43.85
CA TYR A 223 -4.32 2.40 42.49
C TYR A 223 -3.73 3.81 42.35
N LEU A 224 -3.45 4.21 41.11
CA LEU A 224 -3.07 5.59 40.78
C LEU A 224 -4.32 6.48 40.86
N HIS A 225 -4.36 7.35 41.85
CA HIS A 225 -5.39 8.37 41.98
C HIS A 225 -5.10 9.54 41.03
N THR A 226 -3.86 9.99 40.97
CA THR A 226 -3.34 10.91 39.95
C THR A 226 -2.06 10.31 39.37
N PRO A 227 -1.51 10.83 38.26
CA PRO A 227 -0.27 10.29 37.69
C PRO A 227 0.89 10.17 38.68
N PHE A 228 0.89 10.98 39.75
CA PHE A 228 1.95 11.03 40.76
C PHE A 228 1.51 10.63 42.17
N ARG A 229 0.26 10.17 42.37
CA ARG A 229 -0.27 9.83 43.71
C ARG A 229 -0.94 8.47 43.73
N ILE A 230 -0.45 7.58 44.59
CA ILE A 230 -1.05 6.28 44.88
C ILE A 230 -2.09 6.44 46.01
N SER A 231 -3.20 5.72 45.93
CA SER A 231 -4.24 5.70 46.96
C SER A 231 -4.76 4.28 47.21
N LEU A 232 -5.36 4.07 48.38
CA LEU A 232 -5.94 2.80 48.78
C LEU A 232 -7.34 2.62 48.17
N ALA A 233 -7.60 1.44 47.62
CA ALA A 233 -8.94 1.07 47.16
C ALA A 233 -9.87 0.88 48.37
N ARG A 234 -11.05 1.49 48.34
CA ARG A 234 -12.05 1.38 49.41
C ARG A 234 -12.94 0.16 49.20
N SER A 235 -13.41 -0.43 50.31
CA SER A 235 -14.35 -1.55 50.28
C SER A 235 -15.73 -1.12 49.77
N MET A 236 -16.36 -2.00 48.99
CA MET A 236 -17.68 -1.79 48.38
C MET A 236 -18.86 -2.35 49.16
N MET A 237 -18.63 -2.98 50.31
CA MET A 237 -19.69 -3.68 51.06
C MET A 237 -20.87 -2.80 51.50
N HIS A 238 -20.81 -1.49 51.26
CA HIS A 238 -21.78 -0.48 51.71
C HIS A 238 -22.66 0.11 50.58
N TYR A 239 -22.47 -0.30 49.32
CA TYR A 239 -23.22 0.25 48.17
C TYR A 239 -24.24 -0.75 47.62
N ASP A 240 -25.43 -0.25 47.27
CA ASP A 240 -26.48 -1.06 46.63
C ASP A 240 -26.04 -1.53 45.23
N GLU A 241 -26.27 -2.81 44.96
CA GLU A 241 -25.94 -3.48 43.70
C GLU A 241 -26.63 -2.79 42.52
N GLN A 242 -27.85 -2.26 42.72
CA GLN A 242 -28.61 -1.59 41.66
C GLN A 242 -27.97 -0.26 41.23
N THR A 243 -27.46 0.54 42.16
CA THR A 243 -26.78 1.81 41.86
C THR A 243 -25.50 1.57 41.06
N LEU A 244 -24.73 0.54 41.44
CA LEU A 244 -23.51 0.14 40.71
C LEU A 244 -23.83 -0.31 39.29
N LYS A 245 -24.88 -1.13 39.10
CA LYS A 245 -25.35 -1.55 37.76
C LYS A 245 -25.72 -0.36 36.88
N LYS A 246 -26.39 0.64 37.44
CA LYS A 246 -26.84 1.85 36.72
C LYS A 246 -25.65 2.66 36.19
N ILE A 247 -24.63 2.85 37.01
CA ILE A 247 -23.40 3.59 36.64
C ILE A 247 -22.67 2.89 35.50
N PHE A 248 -22.44 1.58 35.61
CA PHE A 248 -21.74 0.86 34.55
C PHE A 248 -22.53 0.82 33.25
N THR A 249 -23.86 0.67 33.31
CA THR A 249 -24.72 0.68 32.12
C THR A 249 -24.69 2.04 31.42
N GLN A 250 -24.72 3.15 32.19
CA GLN A 250 -24.58 4.50 31.62
C GLN A 250 -23.22 4.70 30.96
N ASN A 251 -22.12 4.37 31.66
CA ASN A 251 -20.77 4.52 31.11
C ASN A 251 -20.58 3.67 29.83
N HIS A 252 -21.19 2.49 29.80
CA HIS A 252 -21.19 1.61 28.65
C HIS A 252 -21.93 2.24 27.45
N MET A 253 -23.12 2.81 27.68
CA MET A 253 -23.89 3.49 26.64
C MET A 253 -23.13 4.69 26.06
N ASN A 254 -22.53 5.52 26.91
CA ASN A 254 -21.70 6.65 26.47
C ASN A 254 -20.49 6.17 25.65
N ALA A 255 -19.85 5.08 26.07
CA ALA A 255 -18.75 4.49 25.30
C ALA A 255 -19.20 3.96 23.92
N SER A 256 -20.40 3.38 23.84
CA SER A 256 -20.98 2.92 22.57
C SER A 256 -21.32 4.09 21.64
N LEU A 257 -21.88 5.19 22.19
CA LEU A 257 -22.17 6.40 21.43
C LEU A 257 -20.89 7.05 20.88
N TYR A 258 -19.82 7.10 21.69
CA TYR A 258 -18.51 7.58 21.24
C TYR A 258 -17.97 6.76 20.06
N GLN A 259 -18.09 5.42 20.10
CA GLN A 259 -17.67 4.56 19.00
C GLN A 259 -18.42 4.90 17.70
N VAL A 260 -19.73 5.12 17.76
CA VAL A 260 -20.54 5.53 16.60
C VAL A 260 -20.05 6.86 16.03
N VAL A 261 -19.78 7.85 16.89
CA VAL A 261 -19.26 9.16 16.46
C VAL A 261 -17.90 9.04 15.76
N VAL A 262 -16.99 8.21 16.26
CA VAL A 262 -15.69 7.99 15.61
C VAL A 262 -15.83 7.27 14.26
N ILE A 263 -16.71 6.28 14.16
CA ILE A 263 -16.98 5.60 12.88
C ILE A 263 -17.58 6.59 11.87
N LEU A 264 -18.53 7.43 12.29
CA LEU A 264 -19.12 8.45 11.42
C LEU A 264 -18.08 9.49 10.99
N SER A 265 -17.17 9.91 11.87
CA SER A 265 -16.12 10.87 11.48
C SER A 265 -15.16 10.29 10.44
N LEU A 266 -14.87 8.98 10.48
CA LEU A 266 -14.10 8.29 9.44
C LEU A 266 -14.82 8.29 8.09
N VAL A 267 -16.13 8.04 8.08
CA VAL A 267 -16.96 8.11 6.86
C VAL A 267 -16.95 9.52 6.27
N VAL A 268 -17.08 10.54 7.12
CA VAL A 268 -17.03 11.95 6.69
C VAL A 268 -15.67 12.29 6.09
N ILE A 269 -14.57 11.95 6.78
CA ILE A 269 -13.20 12.17 6.27
C ILE A 269 -12.99 11.42 4.94
N GLY A 270 -13.48 10.19 4.84
CA GLY A 270 -13.45 9.38 3.62
C GLY A 270 -14.22 10.01 2.45
N ALA A 271 -15.34 10.69 2.72
CA ALA A 271 -16.11 11.38 1.69
C ALA A 271 -15.30 12.53 1.05
N PHE A 272 -14.39 13.15 1.79
CA PHE A 272 -13.51 14.23 1.31
C PHE A 272 -12.13 13.73 0.85
N LYS A 273 -11.96 12.44 0.54
CA LYS A 273 -10.67 11.83 0.15
C LYS A 273 -9.97 12.45 -1.06
N GLU A 274 -10.70 13.22 -1.86
CA GLU A 274 -10.16 13.89 -3.03
C GLU A 274 -9.51 15.23 -2.74
N VAL A 275 -9.76 15.80 -1.56
CA VAL A 275 -9.24 17.09 -1.15
C VAL A 275 -7.91 16.84 -0.42
N PRO A 276 -6.78 17.42 -0.88
CA PRO A 276 -5.44 17.09 -0.36
C PRO A 276 -5.29 17.23 1.16
N ILE A 277 -6.01 18.17 1.79
CA ILE A 277 -5.92 18.43 3.24
C ILE A 277 -6.55 17.31 4.10
N PHE A 278 -7.39 16.47 3.52
CA PHE A 278 -8.00 15.33 4.23
C PHE A 278 -7.22 14.02 4.02
N LEU A 279 -6.19 14.04 3.17
CA LEU A 279 -5.40 12.86 2.86
C LEU A 279 -4.38 12.59 3.95
N LEU A 280 -4.73 11.68 4.86
CA LEU A 280 -3.92 11.39 6.03
C LEU A 280 -2.64 10.62 5.67
N PRO A 281 -1.56 10.77 6.47
CA PRO A 281 -0.37 9.91 6.35
C PRO A 281 -0.76 8.43 6.45
N ALA A 282 -0.04 7.55 5.74
CA ALA A 282 -0.32 6.11 5.75
C ALA A 282 -0.27 5.51 7.17
N GLY A 283 0.73 5.90 7.99
CA GLY A 283 0.82 5.45 9.38
C GLY A 283 -0.41 5.83 10.22
N ALA A 284 -0.94 7.04 10.02
CA ALA A 284 -2.18 7.47 10.68
C ALA A 284 -3.39 6.67 10.18
N SER A 285 -3.47 6.40 8.88
CA SER A 285 -4.55 5.59 8.28
C SER A 285 -4.54 4.14 8.76
N ILE A 286 -3.37 3.53 8.94
CA ILE A 286 -3.24 2.19 9.56
C ILE A 286 -3.73 2.22 11.01
N LEU A 287 -3.38 3.27 11.79
CA LEU A 287 -3.88 3.44 13.16
C LEU A 287 -5.40 3.61 13.21
N LEU A 288 -5.99 4.35 12.28
CA LEU A 288 -7.44 4.48 12.17
C LEU A 288 -8.09 3.14 11.87
N LEU A 289 -7.48 2.31 11.02
CA LEU A 289 -7.95 0.96 10.75
C LEU A 289 -7.87 0.07 12.01
N PHE A 290 -6.77 0.11 12.75
CA PHE A 290 -6.66 -0.61 14.03
C PHE A 290 -7.69 -0.12 15.06
N THR A 291 -7.92 1.19 15.11
CA THR A 291 -8.95 1.81 15.96
C THR A 291 -10.33 1.28 15.60
N LEU A 292 -10.67 1.24 14.30
CA LEU A 292 -11.94 0.71 13.81
C LEU A 292 -12.14 -0.76 14.22
N PHE A 293 -11.13 -1.62 14.00
CA PHE A 293 -11.24 -3.03 14.37
C PHE A 293 -11.36 -3.25 15.88
N ILE A 294 -10.63 -2.48 16.70
CA ILE A 294 -10.78 -2.53 18.16
C ILE A 294 -12.20 -2.13 18.58
N MET A 295 -12.74 -1.06 17.99
CA MET A 295 -14.10 -0.59 18.32
C MET A 295 -15.17 -1.58 17.89
N ILE A 296 -15.09 -2.15 16.68
CA ILE A 296 -16.03 -3.18 16.20
C ILE A 296 -15.97 -4.43 17.09
N SER A 297 -14.76 -4.91 17.39
CA SER A 297 -14.59 -6.06 18.29
C SER A 297 -15.16 -5.80 19.68
N SER A 298 -14.98 -4.59 20.21
CA SER A 298 -15.53 -4.17 21.49
C SER A 298 -17.07 -4.11 21.48
N ALA A 299 -17.66 -3.53 20.43
CA ALA A 299 -19.11 -3.45 20.26
C ALA A 299 -19.75 -4.83 20.15
N LEU A 300 -19.18 -5.73 19.33
CA LEU A 300 -19.65 -7.12 19.22
C LEU A 300 -19.55 -7.88 20.54
N HIS A 301 -18.47 -7.68 21.29
CA HIS A 301 -18.32 -8.28 22.61
C HIS A 301 -19.37 -7.78 23.60
N SER A 302 -19.70 -6.50 23.53
CA SER A 302 -20.77 -5.93 24.34
C SER A 302 -22.13 -6.56 24.05
N TRP A 303 -22.49 -6.67 22.76
CA TRP A 303 -23.83 -7.11 22.36
C TRP A 303 -24.05 -8.61 22.57
N ILE A 304 -23.04 -9.45 22.26
CA ILE A 304 -23.20 -10.91 22.14
C ILE A 304 -22.39 -11.68 23.22
N LYS A 305 -21.66 -10.97 24.09
CA LYS A 305 -20.90 -11.53 25.24
C LYS A 305 -19.91 -12.62 24.83
N GLY A 306 -19.93 -13.79 25.48
CA GLY A 306 -19.01 -14.90 25.24
C GLY A 306 -19.09 -15.49 23.82
N TRP A 307 -20.19 -15.24 23.10
CA TRP A 307 -20.35 -15.66 21.70
C TRP A 307 -19.73 -14.68 20.71
N SER A 308 -19.09 -13.60 21.16
CA SER A 308 -18.53 -12.58 20.27
C SER A 308 -17.51 -13.14 19.28
N THR A 309 -16.67 -14.09 19.72
CA THR A 309 -15.69 -14.74 18.83
C THR A 309 -16.40 -15.58 17.77
N PHE A 310 -17.42 -16.36 18.15
CA PHE A 310 -18.22 -17.13 17.22
C PHE A 310 -18.97 -16.21 16.23
N ALA A 311 -19.59 -15.13 16.72
CA ALA A 311 -20.29 -14.16 15.88
C ALA A 311 -19.35 -13.44 14.91
N LEU A 312 -18.12 -13.13 15.32
CA LEU A 312 -17.10 -12.56 14.43
C LEU A 312 -16.69 -13.55 13.34
N ILE A 313 -16.45 -14.82 13.69
CA ILE A 313 -16.14 -15.88 12.70
C ILE A 313 -17.33 -16.10 11.75
N ALA A 314 -18.55 -16.20 12.28
CA ALA A 314 -19.77 -16.35 11.48
C ALA A 314 -20.01 -15.15 10.57
N GLY A 315 -19.74 -13.93 11.06
CA GLY A 315 -19.80 -12.70 10.27
C GLY A 315 -18.78 -12.67 9.14
N LEU A 316 -17.53 -13.09 9.40
CA LEU A 316 -16.52 -13.24 8.35
C LEU A 316 -16.90 -14.31 7.33
N ALA A 317 -17.45 -15.44 7.76
CA ALA A 317 -17.96 -16.49 6.87
C ALA A 317 -19.15 -15.98 6.03
N LEU A 318 -20.03 -15.18 6.61
CA LEU A 318 -21.15 -14.54 5.91
C LEU A 318 -20.64 -13.51 4.89
N ILE A 319 -19.70 -12.64 5.26
CA ILE A 319 -19.08 -11.68 4.33
C ILE A 319 -18.42 -12.43 3.17
N ASN A 320 -17.69 -13.51 3.46
CA ASN A 320 -17.08 -14.37 2.46
C ASN A 320 -18.13 -14.98 1.52
N TYR A 321 -19.23 -15.53 2.06
CA TYR A 321 -20.33 -16.05 1.25
C TYR A 321 -21.02 -14.96 0.42
N LEU A 322 -21.27 -13.79 0.99
CA LEU A 322 -21.88 -12.65 0.29
C LEU A 322 -20.96 -12.10 -0.81
N SER A 323 -19.64 -12.21 -0.66
CA SER A 323 -18.66 -11.69 -1.61
C SER A 323 -18.70 -12.36 -3.00
N GLN A 324 -19.37 -13.50 -3.14
CA GLN A 324 -19.55 -14.18 -4.43
C GLN A 324 -20.60 -13.52 -5.32
N PHE A 325 -21.49 -12.69 -4.75
CA PHE A 325 -22.55 -12.00 -5.50
C PHE A 325 -22.04 -10.68 -6.07
N ASP A 326 -22.40 -10.35 -7.31
CA ASP A 326 -21.91 -9.16 -8.03
C ASP A 326 -22.19 -7.84 -7.30
N PHE A 327 -23.27 -7.78 -6.50
CA PHE A 327 -23.58 -6.59 -5.69
C PHE A 327 -22.50 -6.30 -4.62
N PHE A 328 -21.84 -7.32 -4.09
CA PHE A 328 -20.77 -7.19 -3.10
C PHE A 328 -19.37 -7.29 -3.74
N ASN A 329 -19.27 -7.86 -4.94
CA ASN A 329 -18.02 -7.97 -5.69
C ASN A 329 -17.78 -6.74 -6.57
N TYR A 330 -17.20 -5.70 -5.97
CA TYR A 330 -16.79 -4.51 -6.71
C TYR A 330 -15.51 -4.78 -7.52
N GLN A 331 -15.70 -5.05 -8.81
CA GLN A 331 -14.63 -5.24 -9.78
C GLN A 331 -13.93 -3.91 -10.10
N THR A 332 -12.61 -3.86 -9.91
CA THR A 332 -11.79 -2.75 -10.38
C THR A 332 -11.62 -2.87 -11.90
N LYS A 333 -12.08 -1.88 -12.65
CA LYS A 333 -12.06 -1.84 -14.11
C LYS A 333 -10.84 -1.08 -14.64
N ALA A 334 -10.40 -1.36 -15.87
CA ALA A 334 -9.55 -0.46 -16.65
C ALA A 334 -10.41 0.68 -17.23
N TYR A 335 -10.00 1.92 -16.98
CA TYR A 335 -10.79 3.09 -17.36
C TYR A 335 -10.65 3.38 -18.86
N GLY A 336 -11.78 3.61 -19.54
CA GLY A 336 -11.85 3.88 -20.98
C GLY A 336 -12.26 2.69 -21.85
N LEU A 337 -12.39 1.48 -21.27
CA LEU A 337 -12.95 0.31 -21.96
C LEU A 337 -14.47 0.23 -21.76
N SER A 338 -15.18 -0.38 -22.71
CA SER A 338 -16.61 -0.68 -22.53
C SER A 338 -16.84 -2.03 -21.84
N TYR A 339 -17.75 -2.07 -20.86
CA TYR A 339 -18.09 -3.26 -20.05
C TYR A 339 -19.55 -3.71 -20.24
N LYS A 340 -20.17 -3.39 -21.39
CA LYS A 340 -21.53 -3.80 -21.69
C LYS A 340 -21.61 -5.32 -21.85
N GLU A 341 -22.54 -5.96 -21.18
CA GLU A 341 -22.63 -7.43 -21.10
C GLU A 341 -22.77 -8.11 -22.46
N TYR A 342 -23.55 -7.53 -23.39
CA TYR A 342 -23.78 -8.08 -24.71
C TYR A 342 -22.57 -7.97 -25.65
N ASP A 343 -21.57 -7.15 -25.28
CA ASP A 343 -20.38 -6.89 -26.07
C ASP A 343 -19.14 -7.57 -25.49
N LEU A 344 -19.19 -8.37 -24.42
CA LEU A 344 -18.00 -8.96 -23.80
C LEU A 344 -17.18 -9.82 -24.77
N SER A 345 -15.84 -9.72 -24.69
CA SER A 345 -14.96 -10.52 -25.55
C SER A 345 -14.86 -11.97 -25.06
N PRO A 346 -15.09 -12.99 -25.90
CA PRO A 346 -14.97 -14.37 -25.47
C PRO A 346 -13.53 -14.69 -25.05
N TYR A 347 -13.35 -15.32 -23.90
CA TYR A 347 -12.04 -15.78 -23.43
C TYR A 347 -12.00 -17.31 -23.38
N SER A 348 -11.23 -17.92 -24.27
CA SER A 348 -11.01 -19.36 -24.33
C SER A 348 -9.71 -19.66 -25.08
N GLU A 349 -9.12 -20.84 -24.84
CA GLU A 349 -7.96 -21.32 -25.62
C GLU A 349 -8.20 -21.24 -27.14
N LYS A 350 -9.41 -21.58 -27.58
CA LYS A 350 -9.79 -21.48 -28.99
C LYS A 350 -9.66 -20.05 -29.48
N ARG A 351 -10.24 -19.08 -28.76
CA ARG A 351 -10.19 -17.66 -29.13
C ARG A 351 -8.78 -17.09 -29.08
N ILE A 352 -7.97 -17.51 -28.09
CA ILE A 352 -6.57 -17.09 -27.96
C ILE A 352 -5.78 -17.56 -29.19
N ASN A 353 -5.96 -18.81 -29.59
CA ASN A 353 -5.30 -19.35 -30.78
C ASN A 353 -5.82 -18.70 -32.07
N GLU A 354 -7.11 -18.38 -32.17
CA GLU A 354 -7.65 -17.60 -33.30
C GLU A 354 -6.93 -16.25 -33.42
N ILE A 355 -6.80 -15.50 -32.31
CA ILE A 355 -6.12 -14.20 -32.31
C ILE A 355 -4.62 -14.37 -32.66
N ALA A 356 -3.94 -15.32 -32.03
CA ALA A 356 -2.50 -15.51 -32.19
C ALA A 356 -2.11 -16.00 -33.60
N TYR A 357 -3.01 -16.71 -34.30
CA TYR A 357 -2.74 -17.33 -35.60
C TYR A 357 -3.63 -16.78 -36.74
N ASP A 358 -4.33 -15.66 -36.54
CA ASP A 358 -5.01 -14.96 -37.62
C ASP A 358 -3.98 -14.42 -38.63
N GLU A 359 -3.87 -15.03 -39.80
CA GLU A 359 -2.83 -14.68 -40.76
C GLU A 359 -2.97 -13.24 -41.29
N TYR A 360 -4.19 -12.74 -41.43
CA TYR A 360 -4.45 -11.41 -41.97
C TYR A 360 -4.05 -10.33 -40.97
N ASP A 361 -4.55 -10.41 -39.73
CA ASP A 361 -4.23 -9.45 -38.68
C ASP A 361 -2.72 -9.51 -38.34
N ASN A 362 -2.12 -10.71 -38.25
CA ASN A 362 -0.67 -10.84 -38.02
C ASN A 362 0.17 -10.22 -39.15
N HIS A 363 -0.20 -10.45 -40.42
CA HIS A 363 0.54 -9.91 -41.55
C HIS A 363 0.45 -8.38 -41.59
N ASN A 364 -0.73 -7.81 -41.34
CA ASN A 364 -0.91 -6.37 -41.28
C ASN A 364 -0.13 -5.73 -40.13
N ASP A 365 -0.15 -6.34 -38.94
CA ASP A 365 0.58 -5.83 -37.78
C ASP A 365 2.10 -5.91 -37.96
N TYR A 366 2.57 -6.99 -38.61
CA TYR A 366 3.97 -7.15 -39.00
C TYR A 366 4.40 -6.06 -39.99
N ASN A 367 3.63 -5.84 -41.06
CA ASN A 367 3.92 -4.82 -42.07
C ASN A 367 3.84 -3.40 -41.47
N ASN A 368 2.87 -3.12 -40.61
CA ASN A 368 2.78 -1.85 -39.89
C ASN A 368 4.05 -1.60 -39.08
N THR A 369 4.57 -2.61 -38.40
CA THR A 369 5.84 -2.47 -37.65
C THR A 369 7.04 -2.34 -38.59
N LEU A 370 7.04 -3.00 -39.74
CA LEU A 370 8.06 -2.81 -40.77
C LEU A 370 8.11 -1.34 -41.25
N ASP A 371 6.95 -0.72 -41.46
CA ASP A 371 6.87 0.71 -41.80
C ASP A 371 7.44 1.61 -40.70
N ILE A 372 7.25 1.23 -39.43
CA ILE A 372 7.86 1.93 -38.28
C ILE A 372 9.38 1.78 -38.32
N LEU A 373 9.90 0.59 -38.62
CA LEU A 373 11.33 0.34 -38.74
C LEU A 373 11.94 1.16 -39.90
N GLU A 374 11.25 1.26 -41.04
CA GLU A 374 11.62 2.15 -42.14
C GLU A 374 11.62 3.62 -41.73
N ASN A 375 10.60 4.07 -41.01
CA ASN A 375 10.55 5.44 -40.48
C ASN A 375 11.66 5.69 -39.45
N TRP A 376 12.06 4.66 -38.69
CA TRP A 376 13.21 4.74 -37.79
C TRP A 376 14.52 4.88 -38.57
N LYS A 377 14.72 4.12 -39.65
CA LYS A 377 15.93 4.19 -40.47
C LYS A 377 16.11 5.57 -41.13
N LYS A 378 15.01 6.21 -41.55
CA LYS A 378 14.99 7.56 -42.14
C LYS A 378 15.51 8.67 -41.22
N LYS A 379 15.65 8.42 -39.91
CA LYS A 379 16.26 9.38 -38.96
C LYS A 379 17.78 9.53 -39.13
N PHE A 380 18.39 8.61 -39.88
CA PHE A 380 19.83 8.50 -40.05
C PHE A 380 20.19 8.63 -41.54
N PRO A 381 21.43 9.00 -41.88
CA PRO A 381 21.88 9.04 -43.28
C PRO A 381 21.65 7.69 -43.98
N GLU A 382 21.22 7.73 -45.25
CA GLU A 382 20.83 6.54 -46.02
C GLU A 382 21.91 5.44 -45.97
N ASN A 383 23.17 5.81 -46.21
CA ASN A 383 24.33 4.90 -46.26
C ASN A 383 24.90 4.49 -44.89
N SER A 384 24.30 4.95 -43.78
CA SER A 384 24.77 4.59 -42.43
C SER A 384 24.06 3.36 -41.89
N LYS A 385 24.77 2.52 -41.12
CA LYS A 385 24.20 1.43 -40.34
C LYS A 385 24.20 1.79 -38.85
N PRO A 386 23.24 2.59 -38.36
CA PRO A 386 23.18 2.97 -36.95
C PRO A 386 22.94 1.74 -36.06
N LYS A 387 23.42 1.77 -34.82
CA LYS A 387 23.05 0.75 -33.82
C LYS A 387 21.65 1.01 -33.31
N MET A 388 20.83 -0.04 -33.15
CA MET A 388 19.48 0.07 -32.61
C MET A 388 19.47 -0.28 -31.11
N ILE A 389 18.77 0.53 -30.31
CA ILE A 389 18.67 0.33 -28.86
C ILE A 389 17.31 -0.26 -28.49
N PHE A 390 17.33 -1.23 -27.59
CA PHE A 390 16.17 -1.77 -26.89
C PHE A 390 16.35 -1.52 -25.39
N ILE A 391 15.32 -1.02 -24.72
CA ILE A 391 15.39 -0.68 -23.29
C ILE A 391 14.45 -1.58 -22.50
N ASN A 392 15.00 -2.19 -21.48
CA ASN A 392 14.35 -3.10 -20.56
C ASN A 392 14.36 -2.52 -19.16
N CYS A 393 13.19 -2.40 -18.53
CA CYS A 393 13.04 -1.75 -17.23
C CYS A 393 12.47 -2.71 -16.21
N SER A 394 13.24 -3.03 -15.16
CA SER A 394 12.76 -3.96 -14.14
C SER A 394 11.69 -3.35 -13.24
N GLY A 395 10.85 -4.22 -12.67
CA GLY A 395 9.88 -3.83 -11.65
C GLY A 395 10.55 -3.41 -10.34
N GLY A 396 9.74 -2.98 -9.37
CA GLY A 396 10.19 -2.70 -8.00
C GLY A 396 9.59 -1.45 -7.35
N GLY A 397 8.37 -1.07 -7.73
CA GLY A 397 7.69 0.10 -7.15
C GLY A 397 8.44 1.41 -7.39
N MET A 398 8.39 2.32 -6.42
CA MET A 398 8.90 3.69 -6.57
C MET A 398 10.43 3.76 -6.71
N ARG A 399 11.19 2.83 -6.13
CA ARG A 399 12.66 2.78 -6.32
C ARG A 399 13.00 2.55 -7.80
N SER A 400 12.27 1.67 -8.48
CA SER A 400 12.48 1.36 -9.90
C SER A 400 11.94 2.46 -10.79
N THR A 401 10.84 3.13 -10.41
CA THR A 401 10.35 4.34 -11.09
C THR A 401 11.40 5.43 -11.11
N LEU A 402 11.94 5.80 -9.95
CA LEU A 402 12.96 6.84 -9.84
C LEU A 402 14.27 6.41 -10.50
N TRP A 403 14.70 5.17 -10.31
CA TRP A 403 15.94 4.64 -10.90
C TRP A 403 15.88 4.67 -12.43
N THR A 404 14.80 4.15 -13.01
CA THR A 404 14.62 4.10 -14.46
C THR A 404 14.55 5.50 -15.05
N PHE A 405 13.73 6.38 -14.46
CA PHE A 405 13.65 7.76 -14.91
C PHE A 405 15.01 8.48 -14.84
N HIS A 406 15.71 8.36 -13.71
CA HIS A 406 17.01 8.97 -13.52
C HIS A 406 18.04 8.46 -14.52
N MET A 407 18.09 7.15 -14.74
CA MET A 407 19.04 6.55 -15.69
C MET A 407 18.74 6.93 -17.12
N LEU A 408 17.49 6.95 -17.56
CA LEU A 408 17.15 7.42 -18.91
C LEU A 408 17.51 8.89 -19.12
N GLN A 409 17.23 9.74 -18.13
CA GLN A 409 17.63 11.14 -18.17
C GLN A 409 19.15 11.31 -18.21
N TYR A 410 19.89 10.52 -17.43
CA TYR A 410 21.35 10.54 -17.40
C TYR A 410 21.96 10.05 -18.71
N LEU A 411 21.47 8.92 -19.23
CA LEU A 411 21.92 8.33 -20.49
C LEU A 411 21.65 9.27 -21.67
N ASP A 412 20.45 9.84 -21.76
CA ASP A 412 20.12 10.77 -22.85
C ASP A 412 20.97 12.04 -22.78
N SER A 413 21.21 12.57 -21.58
CA SER A 413 22.14 13.71 -21.39
C SER A 413 23.56 13.36 -21.82
N MET A 414 24.07 12.18 -21.44
CA MET A 414 25.41 11.72 -21.81
C MET A 414 25.55 11.50 -23.32
N LEU A 415 24.46 11.08 -23.97
CA LEU A 415 24.38 10.84 -25.41
C LEU A 415 23.92 12.08 -26.20
N ASN A 416 23.94 13.28 -25.60
CA ASN A 416 23.54 14.53 -26.25
C ASN A 416 22.15 14.46 -26.92
N GLY A 417 21.17 13.86 -26.24
CA GLY A 417 19.79 13.72 -26.71
C GLY A 417 19.56 12.63 -27.76
N GLN A 418 20.54 11.77 -28.02
CA GLN A 418 20.45 10.73 -29.05
C GLN A 418 19.82 9.41 -28.55
N LEU A 419 19.60 9.22 -27.25
CA LEU A 419 19.15 7.93 -26.70
C LEU A 419 17.81 7.51 -27.32
N MET A 420 16.80 8.38 -27.25
CA MET A 420 15.46 8.09 -27.75
C MET A 420 15.43 8.01 -29.29
N LYS A 421 16.36 8.67 -29.98
CA LYS A 421 16.51 8.58 -31.44
C LYS A 421 16.89 7.16 -31.87
N HIS A 422 17.83 6.54 -31.16
CA HIS A 422 18.31 5.17 -31.41
C HIS A 422 17.41 4.08 -30.81
N THR A 423 16.58 4.42 -29.82
CA THR A 423 15.68 3.45 -29.18
C THR A 423 14.52 3.09 -30.11
N GLN A 424 14.26 1.80 -30.30
CA GLN A 424 13.11 1.31 -31.07
C GLN A 424 11.97 0.85 -30.16
N LEU A 425 12.29 0.12 -29.09
CA LEU A 425 11.30 -0.49 -28.21
C LEU A 425 11.73 -0.38 -26.74
N ILE A 426 10.74 -0.09 -25.89
CA ILE A 426 10.85 -0.14 -24.43
C ILE A 426 9.86 -1.19 -23.89
N SER A 427 10.35 -2.12 -23.06
CA SER A 427 9.52 -3.07 -22.34
C SER A 427 10.02 -3.28 -20.90
N GLY A 428 9.24 -3.97 -20.08
CA GLY A 428 9.53 -4.11 -18.67
C GLY A 428 8.29 -4.34 -17.82
N SER A 429 8.46 -4.09 -16.51
CA SER A 429 7.38 -4.24 -15.55
C SER A 429 7.27 -3.09 -14.54
N SER A 430 6.07 -2.98 -13.96
CA SER A 430 5.79 -2.20 -12.75
C SER A 430 6.34 -0.77 -12.77
N GLY A 431 6.93 -0.33 -11.66
CA GLY A 431 7.54 0.99 -11.51
C GLY A 431 8.58 1.34 -12.59
N GLY A 432 9.35 0.37 -13.10
CA GLY A 432 10.30 0.62 -14.18
C GLY A 432 9.61 1.18 -15.44
N MET A 433 8.48 0.59 -15.82
CA MET A 433 7.68 1.06 -16.95
C MET A 433 7.03 2.43 -16.69
N ILE A 434 6.67 2.75 -15.44
CA ILE A 434 6.20 4.11 -15.08
C ILE A 434 7.32 5.13 -15.30
N GLY A 435 8.53 4.85 -14.82
CA GLY A 435 9.69 5.73 -14.99
C GLY A 435 10.06 5.93 -16.47
N ALA A 436 10.04 4.85 -17.25
CA ALA A 436 10.34 4.91 -18.68
C ALA A 436 9.25 5.64 -19.48
N ALA A 437 7.98 5.38 -19.18
CA ALA A 437 6.86 6.08 -19.82
C ALA A 437 6.93 7.59 -19.53
N TYR A 438 7.30 7.98 -18.32
CA TYR A 438 7.42 9.40 -17.95
C TYR A 438 8.53 10.08 -18.73
N PHE A 439 9.72 9.47 -18.81
CA PHE A 439 10.82 10.00 -19.61
C PHE A 439 10.46 10.10 -21.11
N ARG A 440 9.90 9.03 -21.68
CA ARG A 440 9.47 8.99 -23.10
C ARG A 440 8.45 10.08 -23.42
N GLU A 441 7.48 10.30 -22.54
CA GLU A 441 6.48 11.34 -22.74
C GLU A 441 7.06 12.75 -22.58
N LEU A 442 7.98 12.97 -21.62
CA LEU A 442 8.69 14.26 -21.52
C LEU A 442 9.57 14.53 -22.75
N TYR A 443 10.18 13.50 -23.34
CA TYR A 443 10.86 13.61 -24.61
C TYR A 443 9.90 14.01 -25.74
N LEU A 444 8.69 13.45 -25.79
CA LEU A 444 7.66 13.91 -26.73
C LEU A 444 7.29 15.39 -26.52
N GLN A 445 7.21 15.85 -25.26
CA GLN A 445 6.99 17.28 -24.97
C GLN A 445 8.16 18.15 -25.44
N LYS A 446 9.41 17.68 -25.31
CA LYS A 446 10.60 18.35 -25.86
C LYS A 446 10.55 18.48 -27.38
N LEU A 447 10.05 17.45 -28.09
CA LEU A 447 9.89 17.52 -29.54
C LEU A 447 8.82 18.54 -29.97
N LYS A 448 7.79 18.76 -29.14
CA LYS A 448 6.74 19.75 -29.39
C LYS A 448 7.14 21.17 -29.01
N ASN A 449 7.97 21.31 -27.97
CA ASN A 449 8.45 22.59 -27.46
C ASN A 449 9.97 22.52 -27.20
N SER A 450 10.73 23.18 -28.07
CA SER A 450 12.20 23.24 -28.01
C SER A 450 12.73 23.89 -26.73
N ASP A 451 11.95 24.72 -26.03
CA ASP A 451 12.38 25.39 -24.80
C ASP A 451 12.22 24.51 -23.56
N PHE A 452 11.53 23.36 -23.69
CA PHE A 452 11.35 22.45 -22.58
C PHE A 452 12.70 21.87 -22.11
N ASN A 453 12.99 21.93 -20.82
CA ASN A 453 14.22 21.36 -20.27
C ASN A 453 13.98 19.93 -19.75
N LEU A 454 14.29 18.93 -20.59
CA LEU A 454 14.16 17.50 -20.27
C LEU A 454 15.06 17.04 -19.10
N TYR A 455 16.13 17.79 -18.81
CA TYR A 455 17.14 17.43 -17.82
C TYR A 455 16.95 18.15 -16.48
N HIS A 456 15.85 18.89 -16.31
CA HIS A 456 15.59 19.64 -15.09
C HIS A 456 15.36 18.70 -13.89
N ASP A 457 16.00 19.02 -12.75
CA ASP A 457 16.00 18.16 -11.55
C ASP A 457 14.60 17.99 -10.93
N SER A 458 13.75 19.01 -11.04
CA SER A 458 12.36 18.95 -10.55
C SER A 458 11.54 17.80 -11.15
N LEU A 459 11.88 17.32 -12.35
CA LEU A 459 11.22 16.18 -12.98
C LEU A 459 11.48 14.88 -12.19
N LYS A 460 12.70 14.70 -11.66
CA LYS A 460 13.04 13.58 -10.76
C LYS A 460 12.25 13.67 -9.46
N THR A 461 12.18 14.87 -8.88
CA THR A 461 11.41 15.11 -7.65
C THR A 461 9.92 14.84 -7.84
N ASN A 462 9.37 15.19 -9.01
CA ASN A 462 7.96 14.96 -9.34
C ASN A 462 7.62 13.47 -9.43
N VAL A 463 8.42 12.67 -10.15
CA VAL A 463 8.14 11.24 -10.32
C VAL A 463 8.34 10.44 -9.02
N ALA A 464 9.18 10.94 -8.10
CA ALA A 464 9.47 10.32 -6.80
C ALA A 464 8.50 10.69 -5.67
N LYS A 465 7.44 11.45 -5.95
CA LYS A 465 6.40 11.80 -4.96
C LYS A 465 5.61 10.56 -4.55
N ASP A 466 5.09 10.59 -3.33
CA ASP A 466 4.35 9.46 -2.75
C ASP A 466 3.13 9.06 -3.60
N LEU A 467 2.95 7.75 -3.72
CA LEU A 467 1.75 7.12 -4.27
C LEU A 467 1.02 6.27 -3.21
N LEU A 468 1.65 5.99 -2.06
CA LEU A 468 1.14 5.02 -1.09
C LEU A 468 0.14 5.61 -0.10
N ASN A 469 0.33 6.84 0.39
CA ASN A 469 -0.59 7.46 1.35
C ASN A 469 -2.04 7.50 0.84
N PRO A 470 -2.32 7.93 -0.41
CA PRO A 470 -3.68 7.91 -0.94
C PRO A 470 -4.31 6.52 -0.99
N ILE A 471 -3.50 5.49 -1.26
CA ILE A 471 -3.94 4.09 -1.35
C ILE A 471 -4.33 3.60 0.04
N ILE A 472 -3.44 3.71 1.03
CA ILE A 472 -3.68 3.24 2.40
C ILE A 472 -4.84 3.99 3.05
N PHE A 473 -4.94 5.30 2.79
CA PHE A 473 -6.06 6.10 3.25
C PHE A 473 -7.39 5.64 2.63
N THR A 474 -7.41 5.33 1.32
CA THR A 474 -8.61 4.80 0.64
C THR A 474 -8.99 3.41 1.15
N ILE A 475 -8.02 2.56 1.48
CA ILE A 475 -8.28 1.26 2.13
C ILE A 475 -9.02 1.46 3.45
N ALA A 476 -8.52 2.35 4.31
CA ALA A 476 -9.08 2.57 5.65
C ALA A 476 -10.45 3.25 5.64
N THR A 477 -10.73 4.11 4.66
CA THR A 477 -11.93 4.97 4.65
C THR A 477 -13.01 4.58 3.64
N ASN A 478 -12.68 3.76 2.64
CA ASN A 478 -13.60 3.45 1.54
C ASN A 478 -13.68 1.94 1.26
N ASP A 479 -12.55 1.26 1.04
CA ASP A 479 -12.58 -0.15 0.60
C ASP A 479 -13.10 -1.10 1.70
N ILE A 480 -12.79 -0.82 2.97
CA ILE A 480 -13.25 -1.60 4.14
C ILE A 480 -14.65 -1.20 4.59
N LEU A 481 -15.07 0.03 4.27
CA LEU A 481 -16.39 0.56 4.61
C LEU A 481 -17.35 0.37 3.43
N LEU A 482 -17.78 1.45 2.78
CA LEU A 482 -18.71 1.42 1.65
C LEU A 482 -18.14 2.22 0.47
N ARG A 483 -18.11 1.59 -0.71
CA ARG A 483 -17.63 2.21 -1.96
C ARG A 483 -18.75 3.04 -2.60
N LEU A 484 -19.07 4.19 -2.00
CA LEU A 484 -20.24 4.99 -2.38
C LEU A 484 -20.00 6.02 -3.50
N GLN A 485 -18.74 6.27 -3.86
CA GLN A 485 -18.40 7.34 -4.80
C GLN A 485 -18.01 6.78 -6.16
N SER A 486 -18.54 7.37 -7.22
CA SER A 486 -18.19 7.10 -8.61
C SER A 486 -17.60 8.33 -9.31
N PHE A 487 -16.98 8.10 -10.46
CA PHE A 487 -16.55 9.13 -11.39
C PHE A 487 -16.85 8.69 -12.82
N ASN A 488 -17.02 9.66 -13.71
CA ASN A 488 -17.23 9.41 -15.13
C ASN A 488 -15.93 9.62 -15.87
N TYR A 489 -15.64 8.75 -16.83
CA TYR A 489 -14.56 8.93 -17.78
C TYR A 489 -15.07 8.48 -19.15
N HIS A 490 -15.11 9.42 -20.10
CA HIS A 490 -15.83 9.28 -21.37
C HIS A 490 -17.30 8.85 -21.13
N ASN A 491 -17.75 7.76 -21.75
CA ASN A 491 -19.14 7.32 -21.73
C ASN A 491 -19.44 6.28 -20.61
N GLU A 492 -18.49 6.05 -19.70
CA GLU A 492 -18.55 4.99 -18.70
C GLU A 492 -18.41 5.56 -17.28
N THR A 493 -19.09 4.91 -16.32
CA THR A 493 -19.04 5.27 -14.90
C THR A 493 -18.26 4.21 -14.11
N TYR A 494 -17.32 4.68 -13.28
CA TYR A 494 -16.39 3.86 -12.52
C TYR A 494 -16.44 4.19 -11.04
N ILE A 495 -16.07 3.23 -10.20
CA ILE A 495 -16.02 3.41 -8.74
C ILE A 495 -14.69 4.05 -8.34
N LYS A 496 -14.73 5.00 -7.40
CA LYS A 496 -13.52 5.59 -6.80
C LYS A 496 -12.98 4.64 -5.72
N ASP A 497 -12.24 3.62 -6.10
CA ASP A 497 -11.52 2.71 -5.20
C ASP A 497 -10.05 3.10 -5.01
N ARG A 498 -9.24 2.23 -4.39
CA ARG A 498 -7.80 2.48 -4.23
C ARG A 498 -7.00 2.47 -5.55
N ALA A 499 -7.51 1.86 -6.63
CA ALA A 499 -6.90 1.96 -7.96
C ALA A 499 -7.12 3.35 -8.56
N TYR A 500 -8.31 3.94 -8.38
CA TYR A 500 -8.54 5.35 -8.70
C TYR A 500 -7.59 6.28 -7.93
N ALA A 501 -7.38 6.03 -6.63
CA ALA A 501 -6.46 6.83 -5.82
C ALA A 501 -5.02 6.80 -6.35
N PHE A 502 -4.54 5.62 -6.77
CA PHE A 502 -3.23 5.47 -7.43
C PHE A 502 -3.14 6.29 -8.72
N GLU A 503 -4.08 6.10 -9.65
CA GLU A 503 -4.03 6.79 -10.95
C GLU A 503 -4.12 8.31 -10.79
N LYS A 504 -5.02 8.78 -9.92
CA LYS A 504 -5.18 10.21 -9.63
C LYS A 504 -3.91 10.82 -9.05
N GLN A 505 -3.26 10.13 -8.10
CA GLN A 505 -2.01 10.62 -7.52
C GLN A 505 -0.87 10.58 -8.54
N LEU A 506 -0.79 9.54 -9.38
CA LEU A 506 0.22 9.46 -10.44
C LEU A 506 0.08 10.62 -11.44
N LEU A 507 -1.13 10.93 -11.88
CA LEU A 507 -1.42 12.06 -12.75
C LEU A 507 -1.01 13.39 -12.08
N LYS A 508 -1.39 13.58 -10.82
CA LYS A 508 -0.99 14.78 -10.05
C LYS A 508 0.53 14.90 -9.91
N ASN A 509 1.22 13.80 -9.60
CA ASN A 509 2.67 13.77 -9.42
C ASN A 509 3.40 14.15 -10.71
N THR A 510 2.81 13.82 -11.86
CA THR A 510 3.38 14.02 -13.18
C THR A 510 2.83 15.27 -13.89
N ASN A 511 2.07 16.13 -13.20
CA ASN A 511 1.41 17.32 -13.76
C ASN A 511 0.47 17.02 -14.95
N ASN A 512 -0.28 15.92 -14.85
CA ASN A 512 -1.30 15.46 -15.81
C ASN A 512 -0.80 15.17 -17.24
N ILE A 513 0.51 15.06 -17.43
CA ILE A 513 1.16 14.62 -18.66
C ILE A 513 0.65 13.25 -19.19
N PHE A 514 0.22 12.37 -18.28
CA PHE A 514 -0.37 11.06 -18.60
C PHE A 514 -1.89 11.08 -18.77
N GLU A 515 -2.53 12.25 -18.81
CA GLU A 515 -3.97 12.37 -19.10
C GLU A 515 -4.24 12.17 -20.59
N LYS A 516 -4.03 10.93 -21.04
CA LYS A 516 -4.11 10.50 -22.44
C LYS A 516 -4.72 9.11 -22.56
N LYS A 517 -5.19 8.80 -23.76
CA LYS A 517 -5.55 7.45 -24.19
C LYS A 517 -4.31 6.71 -24.68
N LEU A 518 -4.38 5.38 -24.72
CA LEU A 518 -3.33 4.56 -25.33
C LEU A 518 -3.15 4.93 -26.82
N SER A 519 -4.25 5.12 -27.56
CA SER A 519 -4.22 5.47 -28.99
C SER A 519 -3.61 6.83 -29.30
N ASP A 520 -3.49 7.74 -28.33
CA ASP A 520 -2.87 9.06 -28.54
C ASP A 520 -1.37 8.93 -28.88
N TYR A 521 -0.77 7.77 -28.61
CA TYR A 521 0.61 7.44 -28.96
C TYR A 521 0.79 6.79 -30.34
N SER A 522 -0.28 6.31 -30.97
CA SER A 522 -0.17 5.51 -32.20
C SER A 522 0.49 6.27 -33.34
N LEU A 523 0.15 7.55 -33.57
CA LEU A 523 0.74 8.31 -34.66
C LEU A 523 2.23 8.64 -34.43
N VAL A 524 2.59 8.99 -33.21
CA VAL A 524 3.97 9.40 -32.86
C VAL A 524 4.91 8.19 -32.81
N GLU A 525 4.42 7.02 -32.41
CA GLU A 525 5.14 5.76 -32.54
C GLU A 525 5.23 5.32 -34.00
N TYR A 526 4.15 5.44 -34.78
CA TYR A 526 4.14 5.06 -36.19
C TYR A 526 5.19 5.83 -37.02
N LYS A 527 5.31 7.14 -36.76
CA LYS A 527 6.33 8.02 -37.36
C LYS A 527 7.72 7.83 -36.75
N SER A 528 7.88 6.89 -35.82
CA SER A 528 9.10 6.64 -35.06
C SER A 528 9.62 7.87 -34.31
N GLN A 529 8.79 8.87 -34.00
CA GLN A 529 9.24 10.07 -33.26
C GLN A 529 9.62 9.72 -31.82
N VAL A 530 8.92 8.75 -31.24
CA VAL A 530 9.21 8.14 -29.94
C VAL A 530 9.28 6.63 -30.10
N PRO A 531 10.05 5.92 -29.26
CA PRO A 531 10.10 4.46 -29.31
C PRO A 531 8.73 3.86 -28.98
N MET A 532 8.48 2.66 -29.50
CA MET A 532 7.33 1.86 -29.12
C MET A 532 7.42 1.46 -27.64
N MET A 533 6.29 1.37 -26.96
CA MET A 533 6.20 0.71 -25.65
C MET A 533 5.30 -0.51 -25.73
N VAL A 534 5.77 -1.63 -25.19
CA VAL A 534 4.98 -2.85 -25.01
C VAL A 534 4.97 -3.22 -23.54
N PHE A 535 3.78 -3.13 -22.94
CA PHE A 535 3.51 -3.56 -21.57
C PHE A 535 3.05 -5.02 -21.58
N ALA A 536 3.44 -5.80 -20.57
CA ALA A 536 3.10 -7.22 -20.50
C ALA A 536 2.52 -7.63 -19.13
N PRO A 537 1.44 -6.98 -18.61
CA PRO A 537 0.79 -7.45 -17.38
C PRO A 537 0.41 -8.94 -17.46
N THR A 538 0.40 -9.59 -16.31
CA THR A 538 0.16 -11.04 -16.23
C THR A 538 -1.32 -11.33 -16.01
N ILE A 539 -1.92 -12.18 -16.84
CA ILE A 539 -3.27 -12.71 -16.62
C ILE A 539 -3.20 -13.72 -15.47
N ILE A 540 -3.92 -13.46 -14.37
CA ILE A 540 -3.84 -14.25 -13.13
C ILE A 540 -4.26 -15.69 -13.35
N ASN A 541 -5.30 -15.91 -14.16
CA ASN A 541 -5.93 -17.21 -14.35
C ASN A 541 -4.99 -18.25 -14.97
N GLU A 542 -4.09 -17.83 -15.87
CA GLU A 542 -3.29 -18.75 -16.70
C GLU A 542 -1.81 -18.37 -16.77
N SER A 543 -1.38 -17.31 -16.08
CA SER A 543 0.00 -16.79 -16.10
C SER A 543 0.52 -16.37 -17.50
N ARG A 544 -0.39 -16.09 -18.44
CA ARG A 544 -0.07 -15.55 -19.78
C ARG A 544 0.26 -14.06 -19.70
N ARG A 545 1.08 -13.59 -20.64
CA ARG A 545 1.33 -12.15 -20.83
C ARG A 545 0.20 -11.54 -21.66
N LEU A 546 -0.39 -10.46 -21.18
CA LEU A 546 -1.28 -9.63 -21.99
C LEU A 546 -0.45 -8.48 -22.57
N LEU A 547 -0.16 -8.51 -23.88
CA LEU A 547 0.62 -7.48 -24.53
C LEU A 547 -0.24 -6.27 -24.85
N ILE A 548 0.10 -5.11 -24.27
CA ILE A 548 -0.59 -3.84 -24.49
C ILE A 548 0.40 -2.89 -25.16
N SER A 549 0.02 -2.34 -26.32
CA SER A 549 0.80 -1.32 -27.04
C SER A 549 -0.14 -0.40 -27.82
N ALA A 550 0.34 0.80 -28.16
CA ALA A 550 -0.39 1.73 -29.01
C ALA A 550 -0.32 1.33 -30.50
N GLN A 551 0.67 0.50 -30.87
CA GLN A 551 0.70 -0.24 -32.11
C GLN A 551 0.13 -1.64 -31.91
N PRO A 552 -0.47 -2.25 -32.94
CA PRO A 552 -0.87 -3.65 -32.85
C PRO A 552 0.36 -4.56 -32.94
N VAL A 553 0.43 -5.60 -32.09
CA VAL A 553 1.63 -6.43 -31.91
C VAL A 553 1.32 -7.94 -31.89
N SER A 554 0.28 -8.37 -32.60
CA SER A 554 -0.16 -9.78 -32.64
C SER A 554 0.97 -10.75 -33.04
N TYR A 555 1.88 -10.32 -33.93
CA TYR A 555 3.04 -11.09 -34.37
C TYR A 555 3.98 -11.52 -33.23
N LEU A 556 3.94 -10.86 -32.06
CA LEU A 556 4.73 -11.26 -30.88
C LEU A 556 4.11 -12.46 -30.13
N CYS A 557 2.83 -12.75 -30.37
CA CYS A 557 2.11 -13.86 -29.76
C CYS A 557 2.02 -15.10 -30.66
N ARG A 558 2.46 -14.99 -31.91
CA ARG A 558 2.60 -16.14 -32.79
C ARG A 558 3.89 -16.91 -32.48
N ASN A 559 3.77 -18.18 -32.11
CA ASN A 559 4.89 -19.12 -32.12
C ASN A 559 5.03 -19.70 -33.54
N GLN A 560 6.26 -19.89 -34.03
CA GLN A 560 6.49 -20.58 -35.31
C GLN A 560 6.10 -22.06 -35.17
N ARG A 561 5.08 -22.49 -35.94
CA ARG A 561 4.65 -23.88 -36.00
C ARG A 561 5.56 -24.65 -36.95
N ASN A 562 6.38 -25.53 -36.39
CA ASN A 562 7.17 -26.53 -37.12
C ASN A 562 6.78 -27.93 -36.61
N GLN A 563 7.20 -29.01 -37.28
CA GLN A 563 6.93 -30.40 -36.83
C GLN A 563 7.35 -30.66 -35.37
N ALA A 564 8.42 -30.00 -34.88
CA ALA A 564 8.87 -30.10 -33.49
C ALA A 564 8.01 -29.31 -32.48
N ASN A 565 7.11 -28.44 -32.96
CA ASN A 565 6.30 -27.51 -32.16
C ASN A 565 4.78 -27.72 -32.36
N GLU A 566 4.36 -28.89 -32.86
CA GLU A 566 2.94 -29.24 -32.90
C GLU A 566 2.38 -29.27 -31.46
N GLY A 567 1.38 -28.41 -31.19
CA GLY A 567 0.78 -28.26 -29.86
C GLY A 567 1.32 -27.12 -29.00
N THR A 568 2.25 -26.27 -29.48
CA THR A 568 2.70 -25.11 -28.70
C THR A 568 1.56 -24.12 -28.42
N VAL A 569 1.38 -23.81 -27.14
CA VAL A 569 0.37 -22.89 -26.62
C VAL A 569 0.92 -21.45 -26.64
N SER A 570 0.11 -20.47 -27.06
CA SER A 570 0.53 -19.06 -27.14
C SER A 570 0.78 -18.45 -25.77
N ASP A 571 2.03 -18.19 -25.38
CA ASP A 571 2.35 -17.65 -24.04
C ASP A 571 1.89 -16.18 -23.80
N CYS A 572 1.34 -15.53 -24.82
CA CYS A 572 0.77 -14.18 -24.73
C CYS A 572 -0.50 -13.97 -25.55
N ILE A 573 -1.16 -12.84 -25.30
CA ILE A 573 -2.36 -12.40 -25.99
C ILE A 573 -2.21 -10.91 -26.32
N ASP A 574 -2.50 -10.50 -27.55
CA ASP A 574 -2.56 -9.09 -27.94
C ASP A 574 -3.84 -8.44 -27.40
N PHE A 575 -3.69 -7.37 -26.62
CA PHE A 575 -4.78 -6.65 -25.97
C PHE A 575 -5.74 -5.98 -26.95
N SER A 576 -5.21 -5.39 -28.01
CA SER A 576 -6.00 -4.64 -29.00
C SER A 576 -6.92 -5.59 -29.78
N HIS A 577 -6.44 -6.77 -30.14
CA HIS A 577 -7.22 -7.81 -30.80
C HIS A 577 -8.15 -8.55 -29.86
N LEU A 578 -7.72 -8.84 -28.62
CA LEU A 578 -8.59 -9.41 -27.60
C LEU A 578 -9.78 -8.50 -27.33
N LEU A 579 -9.55 -7.18 -27.22
CA LEU A 579 -10.56 -6.20 -26.84
C LEU A 579 -11.02 -5.28 -27.97
N LYS A 580 -10.93 -5.76 -29.23
CA LYS A 580 -11.23 -4.98 -30.44
C LYS A 580 -12.62 -4.34 -30.42
N LYS A 581 -13.60 -5.00 -29.80
CA LYS A 581 -14.99 -4.52 -29.67
C LYS A 581 -15.23 -3.61 -28.46
N GLN A 582 -14.31 -3.55 -27.48
CA GLN A 582 -14.46 -2.78 -26.24
C GLN A 582 -13.64 -1.49 -26.25
N GLU A 583 -13.34 -0.97 -27.45
CA GLU A 583 -12.59 0.25 -27.67
C GLU A 583 -11.20 0.22 -27.02
N ALA A 584 -10.43 -0.86 -27.21
CA ALA A 584 -9.11 -1.07 -26.60
C ALA A 584 -8.18 0.17 -26.64
N GLY A 585 -8.17 0.93 -27.75
CA GLY A 585 -7.36 2.14 -27.89
C GLY A 585 -7.77 3.30 -26.98
N ASN A 586 -9.03 3.36 -26.53
CA ASN A 586 -9.56 4.40 -25.63
C ASN A 586 -9.19 4.19 -24.16
N VAL A 587 -8.56 3.06 -23.81
CA VAL A 587 -8.09 2.82 -22.45
C VAL A 587 -7.16 3.97 -22.01
N ARG A 588 -7.37 4.46 -20.79
CA ARG A 588 -6.55 5.50 -20.21
C ARG A 588 -5.13 5.00 -20.03
N PHE A 589 -4.14 5.80 -20.42
CA PHE A 589 -2.73 5.41 -20.33
C PHE A 589 -2.30 5.14 -18.87
N SER A 590 -2.83 5.90 -17.89
CA SER A 590 -2.62 5.60 -16.47
C SER A 590 -3.19 4.25 -16.03
N SER A 591 -4.27 3.76 -16.64
CA SER A 591 -4.80 2.42 -16.39
C SER A 591 -3.89 1.33 -16.96
N VAL A 592 -3.26 1.57 -18.12
CA VAL A 592 -2.23 0.66 -18.67
C VAL A 592 -1.03 0.57 -17.74
N LEU A 593 -0.52 1.70 -17.27
CA LEU A 593 0.57 1.77 -16.28
C LEU A 593 0.19 1.06 -14.97
N ARG A 594 -1.03 1.28 -14.48
CA ARG A 594 -1.53 0.61 -13.27
C ARG A 594 -1.64 -0.89 -13.45
N MET A 595 -2.20 -1.38 -14.56
CA MET A 595 -2.29 -2.82 -14.84
C MET A 595 -0.91 -3.47 -14.85
N ASN A 596 0.08 -2.81 -15.46
CA ASN A 596 1.46 -3.28 -15.49
C ASN A 596 2.17 -3.22 -14.12
N ALA A 597 1.65 -2.44 -13.16
CA ALA A 597 2.20 -2.21 -11.82
C ALA A 597 1.29 -2.66 -10.67
N THR A 598 0.32 -3.55 -10.93
CA THR A 598 -0.66 -3.99 -9.91
C THR A 598 -0.01 -4.97 -8.94
N PHE A 599 0.73 -4.43 -7.97
CA PHE A 599 1.37 -5.21 -6.92
C PHE A 599 0.32 -5.83 -5.98
N PRO A 600 0.35 -7.16 -5.76
CA PRO A 600 -0.62 -7.87 -4.94
C PRO A 600 -0.77 -7.27 -3.52
N TYR A 601 -2.00 -7.34 -2.99
CA TYR A 601 -2.41 -6.80 -1.68
C TYR A 601 -2.41 -5.27 -1.55
N ILE A 602 -1.58 -4.53 -2.29
CA ILE A 602 -1.54 -3.06 -2.27
C ILE A 602 -2.53 -2.48 -3.28
N LEU A 603 -2.48 -2.95 -4.52
CA LEU A 603 -3.42 -2.57 -5.57
C LEU A 603 -4.43 -3.70 -5.84
N PRO A 604 -5.68 -3.37 -6.23
CA PRO A 604 -6.67 -4.37 -6.60
C PRO A 604 -6.41 -4.82 -8.05
N SER A 605 -6.65 -6.11 -8.33
CA SER A 605 -6.55 -6.66 -9.67
C SER A 605 -7.55 -6.01 -10.63
N THR A 606 -7.12 -5.77 -11.86
CA THR A 606 -7.99 -5.18 -12.88
C THR A 606 -8.76 -6.27 -13.60
N HIS A 607 -10.08 -6.14 -13.65
CA HIS A 607 -10.97 -6.99 -14.42
C HIS A 607 -11.10 -6.43 -15.83
N LEU A 608 -10.97 -7.30 -16.82
CA LEU A 608 -11.15 -6.95 -18.24
C LEU A 608 -12.52 -7.42 -18.76
N PRO A 609 -13.11 -6.70 -19.74
CA PRO A 609 -14.45 -6.97 -20.26
C PRO A 609 -14.47 -8.20 -21.18
N THR A 610 -14.27 -9.37 -20.57
CA THR A 610 -14.20 -10.69 -21.21
C THR A 610 -15.23 -11.64 -20.59
N TYR A 611 -15.56 -12.73 -21.30
CA TYR A 611 -16.41 -13.80 -20.80
C TYR A 611 -15.73 -15.16 -20.95
N PRO A 612 -15.36 -15.84 -19.84
CA PRO A 612 -15.41 -15.36 -18.45
C PRO A 612 -14.47 -14.17 -18.22
N SER A 613 -14.75 -13.35 -17.20
CA SER A 613 -13.91 -12.19 -16.88
C SER A 613 -12.53 -12.61 -16.40
N ILE A 614 -11.50 -12.08 -17.04
CA ILE A 614 -10.10 -12.26 -16.64
C ILE A 614 -9.61 -11.11 -15.76
N GLN A 615 -8.67 -11.45 -14.88
CA GLN A 615 -7.99 -10.47 -14.03
C GLN A 615 -6.51 -10.37 -14.42
N VAL A 616 -5.98 -9.15 -14.35
CA VAL A 616 -4.55 -8.90 -14.57
C VAL A 616 -3.86 -8.33 -13.34
N MET A 617 -2.59 -8.68 -13.19
CA MET A 617 -1.68 -8.21 -12.15
C MET A 617 -0.34 -7.75 -12.75
N ASP A 618 0.57 -7.30 -11.88
CA ASP A 618 1.90 -6.84 -12.23
C ASP A 618 2.62 -7.75 -13.26
N ALA A 619 3.28 -7.14 -14.24
CA ALA A 619 4.10 -7.85 -15.22
C ALA A 619 5.29 -8.58 -14.59
N GLY A 620 5.75 -8.11 -13.42
CA GLY A 620 6.81 -8.71 -12.61
C GLY A 620 6.60 -10.19 -12.32
N MET A 621 5.36 -10.65 -12.28
CA MET A 621 5.04 -12.05 -12.02
C MET A 621 5.53 -12.99 -13.13
N ARG A 622 5.63 -12.52 -14.38
CA ARG A 622 6.00 -13.34 -15.54
C ARG A 622 7.24 -12.87 -16.29
N ASP A 623 7.38 -11.56 -16.50
CA ASP A 623 8.51 -10.96 -17.21
C ASP A 623 8.91 -9.64 -16.52
N ASN A 624 9.57 -9.76 -15.37
CA ASN A 624 9.96 -8.60 -14.56
C ASN A 624 10.92 -7.66 -15.29
N PHE A 625 11.74 -8.19 -16.20
CA PHE A 625 12.80 -7.42 -16.85
C PHE A 625 12.41 -6.94 -18.25
N GLY A 626 11.34 -7.46 -18.87
CA GLY A 626 10.92 -7.10 -20.24
C GLY A 626 11.75 -7.75 -21.35
N ILE A 627 12.73 -8.57 -20.97
CA ILE A 627 13.70 -9.19 -21.89
C ILE A 627 12.97 -10.12 -22.87
N SER A 628 11.93 -10.83 -22.42
CA SER A 628 11.22 -11.77 -23.30
C SER A 628 10.57 -11.06 -24.49
N VAL A 629 9.94 -9.90 -24.25
CA VAL A 629 9.28 -9.11 -25.30
C VAL A 629 10.30 -8.58 -26.30
N CYS A 630 11.40 -7.99 -25.81
CA CYS A 630 12.45 -7.46 -26.68
C CYS A 630 13.15 -8.56 -27.49
N ALA A 631 13.47 -9.70 -26.88
CA ALA A 631 14.08 -10.83 -27.60
C ALA A 631 13.16 -11.36 -28.70
N LYS A 632 11.85 -11.51 -28.45
CA LYS A 632 10.87 -11.90 -29.47
C LYS A 632 10.82 -10.87 -30.60
N PHE A 633 10.77 -9.58 -30.29
CA PHE A 633 10.77 -8.53 -31.32
C PHE A 633 12.03 -8.59 -32.21
N ILE A 634 13.21 -8.69 -31.59
CA ILE A 634 14.48 -8.79 -32.31
C ILE A 634 14.49 -10.03 -33.19
N HIS A 635 14.01 -11.17 -32.69
CA HIS A 635 13.94 -12.40 -33.47
C HIS A 635 12.98 -12.28 -34.66
N THR A 636 11.80 -11.67 -34.46
CA THR A 636 10.79 -11.49 -35.53
C THR A 636 11.31 -10.63 -36.67
N PHE A 637 12.01 -9.53 -36.37
CA PHE A 637 12.54 -8.60 -37.39
C PHE A 637 14.03 -8.77 -37.68
N ARG A 638 14.63 -9.91 -37.28
CA ARG A 638 16.08 -10.13 -37.34
C ARG A 638 16.68 -9.87 -38.73
N ASP A 639 16.00 -10.30 -39.79
CA ASP A 639 16.50 -10.17 -41.15
C ASP A 639 16.61 -8.70 -41.56
N TRP A 640 15.59 -7.89 -41.22
CA TRP A 640 15.61 -6.45 -41.43
C TRP A 640 16.70 -5.78 -40.58
N LEU A 641 16.84 -6.16 -39.31
CA LEU A 641 17.83 -5.60 -38.39
C LEU A 641 19.26 -5.88 -38.86
N ILE A 642 19.54 -7.09 -39.35
CA ILE A 642 20.86 -7.50 -39.87
C ILE A 642 21.25 -6.65 -41.08
N GLN A 643 20.28 -6.39 -41.97
CA GLN A 643 20.51 -5.62 -43.19
C GLN A 643 20.74 -4.13 -42.91
N HIS A 644 19.94 -3.53 -42.02
CA HIS A 644 19.83 -2.06 -41.89
C HIS A 644 20.56 -1.46 -40.68
N THR A 645 20.99 -2.25 -39.70
CA THR A 645 21.62 -1.77 -38.46
C THR A 645 23.08 -2.23 -38.34
N GLY A 646 23.88 -1.48 -37.59
CA GLY A 646 25.27 -1.85 -37.26
C GLY A 646 25.38 -2.86 -36.10
N GLY A 647 24.24 -3.27 -35.55
CA GLY A 647 24.13 -4.08 -34.35
C GLY A 647 22.99 -3.62 -33.45
N VAL A 648 22.71 -4.44 -32.45
CA VAL A 648 21.68 -4.22 -31.44
C VAL A 648 22.34 -4.03 -30.07
N ILE A 649 21.83 -3.05 -29.31
CA ILE A 649 22.22 -2.81 -27.92
C ILE A 649 20.98 -2.96 -27.05
N LEU A 650 21.04 -3.89 -26.10
CA LEU A 650 20.01 -4.10 -25.09
C LEU A 650 20.45 -3.43 -23.78
N ILE A 651 19.75 -2.37 -23.37
CA ILE A 651 20.00 -1.67 -22.11
C ILE A 651 19.00 -2.17 -21.08
N ASN A 652 19.47 -2.93 -20.10
CA ASN A 652 18.68 -3.41 -18.97
C ASN A 652 18.88 -2.50 -17.76
N ILE A 653 17.86 -1.74 -17.39
CA ILE A 653 17.84 -0.94 -16.17
C ILE A 653 17.17 -1.76 -15.07
N ARG A 654 17.96 -2.16 -14.07
CA ARG A 654 17.60 -3.18 -13.08
C ARG A 654 17.60 -2.63 -11.66
N ASP A 655 16.61 -3.02 -10.88
CA ASP A 655 16.45 -2.68 -9.46
C ASP A 655 17.26 -3.59 -8.53
N THR A 656 17.82 -4.68 -9.09
CA THR A 656 18.54 -5.74 -8.40
C THR A 656 19.73 -6.20 -9.24
N HIS A 657 20.83 -6.54 -8.56
CA HIS A 657 22.02 -7.11 -9.19
C HIS A 657 21.73 -8.56 -9.61
N LYS A 658 22.23 -8.97 -10.79
CA LYS A 658 22.22 -10.39 -11.18
C LYS A 658 23.09 -11.19 -10.24
N GLY A 659 22.65 -12.40 -9.89
CA GLY A 659 23.40 -13.27 -8.99
C GLY A 659 23.60 -12.72 -7.57
N ALA A 660 22.92 -11.62 -7.19
CA ALA A 660 22.81 -11.18 -5.80
C ALA A 660 21.87 -12.13 -5.05
N HIS A 661 22.28 -13.38 -4.97
CA HIS A 661 21.82 -14.28 -3.94
C HIS A 661 22.16 -13.60 -2.63
N SER A 662 21.18 -13.51 -1.73
CA SER A 662 21.55 -13.38 -0.33
C SER A 662 22.48 -14.54 -0.08
N GLU A 663 23.74 -14.27 0.26
CA GLU A 663 24.51 -15.16 1.11
C GLU A 663 23.60 -15.40 2.31
N THR A 664 22.78 -16.43 2.21
CA THR A 664 21.95 -16.88 3.29
C THR A 664 22.96 -17.56 4.18
N ASN A 665 23.64 -16.76 4.99
CA ASN A 665 24.01 -17.24 6.31
C ASN A 665 22.75 -17.92 6.80
N PHE A 666 22.81 -19.25 6.95
CA PHE A 666 21.81 -20.11 7.59
C PHE A 666 21.72 -19.73 9.07
N SER A 667 21.53 -18.44 9.32
CA SER A 667 21.23 -17.87 10.62
C SER A 667 19.87 -18.43 10.99
N GLN A 668 19.81 -18.91 12.22
CA GLN A 668 18.61 -19.48 12.79
C GLN A 668 17.50 -18.43 12.69
N ARG A 669 16.56 -18.65 11.76
CA ARG A 669 15.37 -17.80 11.61
C ARG A 669 14.52 -17.97 12.85
N THR A 670 13.99 -16.88 13.38
CA THR A 670 12.98 -16.98 14.44
C THR A 670 11.75 -17.73 13.93
N ILE A 671 10.95 -18.32 14.83
CA ILE A 671 9.69 -19.01 14.48
C ILE A 671 8.77 -18.06 13.68
N MET A 672 8.72 -16.77 14.07
CA MET A 672 7.93 -15.76 13.37
C MET A 672 8.46 -15.51 11.95
N GLN A 673 9.78 -15.38 11.77
CA GLN A 673 10.37 -15.25 10.44
C GLN A 673 10.12 -16.50 9.58
N SER A 674 10.14 -17.69 10.18
CA SER A 674 9.90 -18.95 9.48
C SER A 674 8.44 -19.09 9.02
N LEU A 675 7.45 -18.73 9.87
CA LEU A 675 6.03 -18.69 9.52
C LEU A 675 5.72 -17.71 8.38
N MET A 676 6.40 -16.56 8.34
CA MET A 676 6.20 -15.56 7.29
C MET A 676 7.08 -15.79 6.04
N SER A 677 8.04 -16.71 6.11
CA SER A 677 9.02 -16.94 5.03
C SER A 677 8.45 -17.49 3.71
N PRO A 678 7.41 -18.35 3.67
CA PRO A 678 6.92 -18.90 2.40
C PRO A 678 6.41 -17.81 1.44
N LEU A 679 5.74 -16.79 1.97
CA LEU A 679 5.20 -15.70 1.14
C LEU A 679 6.30 -14.81 0.54
N GLY A 680 7.35 -14.50 1.30
CA GLY A 680 8.46 -13.67 0.80
C GLY A 680 9.42 -14.42 -0.12
N SER A 681 9.71 -15.69 0.21
CA SER A 681 10.67 -16.52 -0.53
C SER A 681 10.14 -16.96 -1.90
N LEU A 682 8.83 -17.20 -2.06
CA LEU A 682 8.25 -17.53 -3.37
C LEU A 682 8.47 -16.40 -4.38
N TYR A 683 8.21 -15.14 -4.00
CA TYR A 683 8.42 -14.00 -4.90
C TYR A 683 9.90 -13.76 -5.22
N GLU A 684 10.80 -13.90 -4.22
CA GLU A 684 12.24 -13.76 -4.47
C GLU A 684 12.75 -14.85 -5.42
N ASN A 685 12.33 -16.09 -5.22
CA ASN A 685 12.72 -17.21 -6.06
C ASN A 685 12.18 -17.07 -7.49
N ILE A 686 10.97 -16.50 -7.67
CA ILE A 686 10.42 -16.22 -9.01
C ILE A 686 11.34 -15.28 -9.80
N PHE A 687 11.86 -14.20 -9.19
CA PHE A 687 12.76 -13.28 -9.90
C PHE A 687 14.10 -13.92 -10.24
N VAL A 688 14.62 -14.80 -9.37
CA VAL A 688 15.84 -15.57 -9.65
C VAL A 688 15.63 -16.55 -10.82
N ILE A 689 14.52 -17.27 -10.84
CA ILE A 689 14.16 -18.16 -11.97
C ILE A 689 14.04 -17.36 -13.27
N GLN A 690 13.44 -16.18 -13.22
CA GLN A 690 13.35 -15.30 -14.39
C GLN A 690 14.73 -14.83 -14.87
N ASP A 691 15.68 -14.56 -13.97
CA ASP A 691 17.04 -14.21 -14.38
C ASP A 691 17.74 -15.34 -15.13
N TYR A 692 17.65 -16.59 -14.64
CA TYR A 692 18.20 -17.74 -15.36
C TYR A 692 17.58 -17.91 -16.75
N ASN A 693 16.25 -17.84 -16.84
CA ASN A 693 15.55 -17.94 -18.13
C ASN A 693 15.93 -16.79 -19.09
N ASN A 694 16.13 -15.58 -18.56
CA ASN A 694 16.53 -14.43 -19.38
C ASN A 694 17.99 -14.56 -19.85
N ASP A 695 18.88 -15.12 -19.04
CA ASP A 695 20.26 -15.37 -19.43
C ASP A 695 20.35 -16.42 -20.54
N ASP A 696 19.59 -17.51 -20.43
CA ASP A 696 19.46 -18.51 -21.50
C ASP A 696 18.92 -17.88 -22.79
N LEU A 697 17.86 -17.07 -22.67
CA LEU A 697 17.25 -16.40 -23.82
C LEU A 697 18.22 -15.43 -24.52
N LEU A 698 19.00 -14.68 -23.75
CA LEU A 698 20.00 -13.75 -24.29
C LEU A 698 21.21 -14.50 -24.87
N HIS A 699 21.63 -15.60 -24.24
CA HIS A 699 22.69 -16.46 -24.75
C HIS A 699 22.31 -17.02 -26.12
N TYR A 700 21.11 -17.59 -26.25
CA TYR A 700 20.62 -18.05 -27.55
C TYR A 700 20.45 -16.91 -28.53
N SER A 701 20.01 -15.72 -28.08
CA SER A 701 19.92 -14.53 -28.93
C SER A 701 21.25 -14.13 -29.58
N GLY A 702 22.35 -14.21 -28.84
CA GLY A 702 23.69 -13.99 -29.38
C GLY A 702 24.13 -15.03 -30.42
N SER A 703 23.62 -16.28 -30.32
CA SER A 703 24.00 -17.35 -31.24
C SER A 703 23.37 -17.25 -32.63
N TRP A 704 22.12 -16.76 -32.73
CA TRP A 704 21.42 -16.64 -34.01
C TRP A 704 21.46 -15.24 -34.63
N TYR A 705 21.94 -14.22 -33.91
CA TYR A 705 22.10 -12.87 -34.44
C TYR A 705 23.56 -12.64 -34.87
N PRO A 706 23.87 -12.59 -36.19
CA PRO A 706 25.26 -12.58 -36.67
C PRO A 706 25.97 -11.23 -36.50
N ASN A 707 25.23 -10.13 -36.33
CA ASN A 707 25.81 -8.80 -36.10
C ASN A 707 26.10 -8.58 -34.60
N HIS A 708 26.74 -7.48 -34.24
CA HIS A 708 27.01 -7.14 -32.84
C HIS A 708 25.72 -7.11 -32.00
N PHE A 709 25.66 -7.95 -30.97
CA PHE A 709 24.58 -8.02 -29.99
C PHE A 709 25.14 -7.74 -28.59
N ASN A 710 24.94 -6.52 -28.08
CA ASN A 710 25.51 -6.09 -26.80
C ASN A 710 24.43 -5.99 -25.73
N VAL A 711 24.68 -6.55 -24.55
CA VAL A 711 23.79 -6.45 -23.39
C VAL A 711 24.48 -5.62 -22.31
N LEU A 712 23.85 -4.52 -21.91
CA LEU A 712 24.34 -3.60 -20.90
C LEU A 712 23.40 -3.62 -19.70
N ASN A 713 23.92 -3.94 -18.51
CA ASN A 713 23.12 -3.99 -17.29
C ASN A 713 23.48 -2.83 -16.37
N LEU A 714 22.49 -2.03 -16.00
CA LEU A 714 22.61 -0.91 -15.08
C LEU A 714 21.88 -1.24 -13.77
N TYR A 715 22.61 -1.32 -12.67
CA TYR A 715 22.10 -1.81 -11.40
C TYR A 715 21.80 -0.72 -10.39
N LEU A 716 20.67 -0.83 -9.71
CA LEU A 716 20.40 -0.11 -8.48
C LEU A 716 21.23 -0.67 -7.33
N LYS A 717 21.82 0.21 -6.52
CA LYS A 717 22.60 -0.19 -5.35
C LYS A 717 21.76 -1.04 -4.39
N ASN A 718 22.26 -2.23 -4.07
CA ASN A 718 21.59 -3.16 -3.17
C ASN A 718 22.54 -3.57 -2.04
N ASN A 719 22.51 -2.83 -0.93
CA ASN A 719 23.32 -3.14 0.24
C ASN A 719 22.54 -4.09 1.17
N PRO A 720 23.10 -5.24 1.61
CA PRO A 720 22.41 -6.17 2.51
C PRO A 720 21.94 -5.54 3.82
N THR A 721 22.69 -4.58 4.35
CA THR A 721 22.45 -3.87 5.61
C THR A 721 21.57 -2.62 5.47
N ASP A 722 21.40 -2.10 4.24
CA ASP A 722 20.77 -0.81 3.98
C ASP A 722 19.95 -0.87 2.69
N LYS A 723 18.92 -1.73 2.71
CA LYS A 723 18.06 -2.01 1.55
C LYS A 723 17.04 -0.89 1.32
N ILE A 724 16.86 -0.54 0.06
CA ILE A 724 15.81 0.38 -0.40
C ILE A 724 14.47 -0.37 -0.43
N SER A 725 13.43 0.21 0.17
CA SER A 725 12.11 -0.41 0.29
C SER A 725 11.49 -0.73 -1.07
N LEU A 726 10.89 -1.92 -1.16
CA LEU A 726 10.00 -2.31 -2.25
C LEU A 726 8.59 -1.76 -1.95
N SER A 727 8.37 -0.49 -2.30
CA SER A 727 7.16 0.24 -1.94
C SER A 727 6.82 1.33 -2.97
N PHE A 728 5.59 1.84 -2.93
CA PHE A 728 5.16 3.04 -3.66
C PHE A 728 5.47 4.35 -2.91
N HIS A 729 6.28 4.25 -1.86
CA HIS A 729 6.78 5.34 -1.03
C HIS A 729 8.30 5.19 -0.84
N LEU A 730 9.02 6.30 -0.83
CA LEU A 730 10.47 6.35 -0.53
C LEU A 730 10.76 7.49 0.44
N THR A 731 11.61 7.18 1.42
CA THR A 731 12.19 8.15 2.36
C THR A 731 13.22 9.05 1.67
N GLY A 732 13.62 10.14 2.33
CA GLY A 732 14.67 11.03 1.82
C GLY A 732 15.99 10.29 1.57
N LYS A 733 16.37 9.39 2.48
CA LYS A 733 17.58 8.54 2.35
C LYS A 733 17.52 7.65 1.12
N GLU A 734 16.40 6.95 0.94
CA GLU A 734 16.21 6.01 -0.16
C GLU A 734 16.26 6.71 -1.52
N LYS A 735 15.64 7.89 -1.65
CA LYS A 735 15.72 8.70 -2.87
C LYS A 735 17.17 9.06 -3.21
N ARG A 736 17.97 9.48 -2.22
CA ARG A 736 19.41 9.78 -2.41
C ARG A 736 20.21 8.54 -2.80
N GLN A 737 19.95 7.39 -2.17
CA GLN A 737 20.59 6.13 -2.51
C GLN A 737 20.31 5.71 -3.96
N VAL A 738 19.05 5.81 -4.41
CA VAL A 738 18.66 5.54 -5.80
C VAL A 738 19.45 6.41 -6.76
N ILE A 739 19.46 7.73 -6.55
CA ILE A 739 20.16 8.67 -7.44
C ILE A 739 21.67 8.39 -7.44
N SER A 740 22.27 8.15 -6.27
CA SER A 740 23.71 7.87 -6.17
C SER A 740 24.15 6.56 -6.84
N SER A 741 23.21 5.68 -7.18
CA SER A 741 23.52 4.37 -7.78
C SER A 741 24.14 4.49 -9.18
N VAL A 742 23.94 5.61 -9.88
CA VAL A 742 24.62 5.89 -11.16
C VAL A 742 26.14 5.90 -11.00
N SER A 743 26.64 6.23 -9.80
CA SER A 743 28.08 6.33 -9.52
C SER A 743 28.75 5.00 -9.16
N LEU A 744 28.02 3.87 -9.18
CA LEU A 744 28.61 2.55 -8.95
C LEU A 744 29.68 2.24 -10.01
N PRO A 745 30.82 1.62 -9.64
CA PRO A 745 31.89 1.31 -10.59
C PRO A 745 31.42 0.49 -11.80
N GLU A 746 30.58 -0.52 -11.56
CA GLU A 746 29.99 -1.36 -12.62
C GLU A 746 29.10 -0.56 -13.58
N ASN A 747 28.31 0.37 -13.05
CA ASN A 747 27.48 1.25 -13.87
C ASN A 747 28.34 2.21 -14.69
N LYS A 748 29.41 2.77 -14.12
CA LYS A 748 30.37 3.62 -14.87
C LYS A 748 31.02 2.86 -16.02
N ALA A 749 31.53 1.65 -15.77
CA ALA A 749 32.12 0.81 -16.81
C ALA A 749 31.11 0.48 -17.94
N THR A 750 29.85 0.23 -17.56
CA THR A 750 28.75 -0.01 -18.52
C THR A 750 28.43 1.23 -19.35
N LEU A 751 28.47 2.42 -18.74
CA LEU A 751 28.26 3.70 -19.42
C LEU A 751 29.38 4.02 -20.43
N ASP A 752 30.63 3.76 -20.05
CA ASP A 752 31.79 3.93 -20.94
C ASP A 752 31.69 2.97 -22.14
N SER A 753 31.29 1.72 -21.90
CA SER A 753 31.03 0.73 -22.96
C SER A 753 29.94 1.18 -23.93
N LEU A 754 28.86 1.78 -23.44
CA LEU A 754 27.79 2.31 -24.29
C LEU A 754 28.28 3.40 -25.24
N LEU A 755 29.12 4.32 -24.74
CA LEU A 755 29.72 5.39 -25.55
C LEU A 755 30.61 4.82 -26.66
N LEU A 756 31.45 3.84 -26.34
CA LEU A 756 32.30 3.15 -27.31
C LEU A 756 31.46 2.45 -28.38
N PHE A 757 30.43 1.72 -27.96
CA PHE A 757 29.56 1.02 -28.88
C PHE A 757 28.84 1.97 -29.84
N LEU A 758 28.29 3.09 -29.39
CA LEU A 758 27.62 4.03 -30.29
C LEU A 758 28.56 4.76 -31.26
N GLN A 759 29.84 4.89 -30.92
CA GLN A 759 30.88 5.46 -31.79
C GLN A 759 31.48 4.46 -32.79
N ASN A 760 30.99 3.21 -32.85
CA ASN A 760 31.56 2.12 -33.65
C ASN A 760 33.05 1.84 -33.37
N LYS A 761 33.52 2.14 -32.15
CA LYS A 761 34.84 1.72 -31.68
C LYS A 761 34.67 0.44 -30.86
N THR A 762 35.38 -0.63 -31.22
CA THR A 762 35.49 -1.82 -30.37
C THR A 762 36.22 -1.45 -29.09
N PRO A 763 35.76 -1.88 -27.89
CA PRO A 763 36.55 -1.77 -26.68
C PRO A 763 37.83 -2.60 -26.85
N GLU A 764 38.97 -2.02 -26.48
CA GLU A 764 40.26 -2.74 -26.40
C GLU A 764 40.27 -3.75 -25.25
#